data_AF-A0A9P1GX45-F1
#
_entry.id   AF-A0A9P1GX45-F1
#
_cell.length_a   1.000
_cell.length_b   1.000
_cell.length_c   1.000
_cell.angle_alpha   90.00
_cell.angle_beta   90.00
_cell.angle_gamma   90.00
#
_symmetry.space_group_name_H-M   'P 1'
#
loop_
_entity.id
_entity.type
_entity.pdbx_description
1 polymer ?
#
loop_
_entity_poly.entity_id
_entity_poly.type
_entity_poly.pdbx_seq_one_letter_code
_entity_poly.pdbx_strand_id
1 'polypeptide(L)'
;MASLALGQCPFANNNKLRTRQEGSESDGSRAHVQGNDVVDGDVYMTSDVGGPFTDQRSLRVGDRGPTLLEDFVFRQKITHFDHERVPERAVHARGAGAYGKFVSYGDFSNITAASFLNTEGKETPVFVRFSTVLGSRGSPDTVRDVHGFATRFYTDEGNWDLVGNNIPVFFIQDAIQFPDLIHAGKPKPDREIPQAGTAHDSAWDFFSQQTTSLHTLFFAMSGFGIPAVTGTWTASASTPTASSPTRASQARKVPLEDSPGQGRAPVGRGPGRRRHGHRLPPRGPLAKHRRRQRPEWELAVQLIDEDKAQAYGFDVLDPTKIVPEEIAPLKKLGKMTLDTNPRNYFAETEQIMFQPGHIVRGIDFSEDPLLQGRIFSYLDTQINRHGGPNFEQIPINRPIVPVHNNNRDGAAQMMIHRNPIHYTPNSLNSDKPMQANKTHGRGFFTTPGRHAEGPYVRTDPDSFADHWSQPRLFYNSLTPAEKQQVIDGMRFETSKIQSDTVKKNVLQQLNKVSNDVAARVAVALGLEIPAPDPTYYHDNTTAGFNFLKDPLPTIAGLKVGVLASVDAARSLSQAAELKSKLDGEGVTVIVVAERMAEGVDATYTSIRSNAFDGLVVAEGAEKLFNRKVPVAAIGSASAAFENSLVEDGPGVYKHNDTSSVVDSLKEGLKTFKLTAARILTYGYDAYGAKLSVVSSNRLIDHATNLLNDLTTERSSAGAASRPLIFVAHSLGGLVCKEAILLSRNHPEAHLRGIFDSVRGVIFMGTPHKGSWMADWAKIPISALGLVKSTNGFLLDVLKSDNQYLESLQVRFWSMTRELREAGRAFEVTCFFEELPMSVVGEVVSKESATLEGYSSFSIHANHSDMVRFASAEENGFKRLVGELTRPVGASFNNYGTGSQFTNINGAQYNNTGIWAL
;
A
#
# COMPACT_ATOMS: atom_id res chain seq x y z
N MET A 1 -52.26 -16.63 27.70
CA MET A 1 -52.19 -16.62 26.22
C MET A 1 -51.83 -15.20 25.78
N ALA A 2 -50.76 -14.91 25.05
CA ALA A 2 -49.68 -15.71 24.50
C ALA A 2 -48.46 -14.79 24.23
N SER A 3 -47.29 -15.19 24.75
CA SER A 3 -45.93 -15.10 24.17
C SER A 3 -45.57 -14.02 23.12
N LEU A 4 -44.53 -13.21 23.42
CA LEU A 4 -43.42 -12.75 22.53
C LEU A 4 -42.44 -11.88 23.37
N ALA A 5 -41.51 -12.49 24.12
CA ALA A 5 -40.13 -12.83 23.73
C ALA A 5 -39.14 -11.64 23.79
N LEU A 6 -38.49 -11.52 24.95
CA LEU A 6 -37.17 -10.90 25.14
C LEU A 6 -36.15 -11.68 24.30
N GLY A 7 -35.61 -11.05 23.25
CA GLY A 7 -34.50 -11.61 22.47
C GLY A 7 -33.15 -11.40 23.14
N GLN A 8 -32.89 -12.08 24.26
CA GLN A 8 -31.53 -12.30 24.76
C GLN A 8 -30.87 -13.42 23.94
N CYS A 9 -29.65 -13.20 23.47
CA CYS A 9 -28.86 -14.24 22.82
C CYS A 9 -28.48 -15.32 23.85
N PRO A 10 -28.95 -16.58 23.71
CA PRO A 10 -28.73 -17.64 24.71
C PRO A 10 -27.28 -18.18 24.76
N PHE A 11 -26.35 -17.61 23.98
CA PHE A 11 -24.93 -17.97 23.96
C PHE A 11 -23.99 -16.87 24.46
N ALA A 12 -24.52 -15.72 24.87
CA ALA A 12 -23.71 -14.67 25.49
C ALA A 12 -23.59 -14.96 27.00
N ASN A 13 -22.46 -15.53 27.40
CA ASN A 13 -22.10 -15.59 28.82
C ASN A 13 -21.92 -14.14 29.33
N ASN A 14 -22.81 -13.67 30.20
CA ASN A 14 -22.74 -12.34 30.82
C ASN A 14 -21.42 -12.09 31.58
N ASN A 15 -20.68 -13.15 31.95
CA ASN A 15 -19.35 -13.02 32.56
C ASN A 15 -18.22 -12.77 31.54
N LYS A 16 -18.52 -12.73 30.23
CA LYS A 16 -17.53 -12.46 29.16
C LYS A 16 -17.82 -11.19 28.35
N LEU A 17 -18.91 -10.47 28.61
CA LEU A 17 -19.00 -9.07 28.26
C LEU A 17 -18.15 -8.29 29.27
N ARG A 18 -16.84 -8.30 29.08
CA ARG A 18 -16.02 -7.23 29.63
C ARG A 18 -16.50 -5.96 28.92
N THR A 19 -17.42 -5.24 29.54
CA THR A 19 -17.39 -3.77 29.49
C THR A 19 -15.92 -3.38 29.55
N ARG A 20 -15.50 -2.45 28.67
CA ARG A 20 -14.18 -1.82 28.76
C ARG A 20 -14.08 -1.35 30.22
N GLN A 21 -13.38 -2.12 31.06
CA GLN A 21 -13.35 -1.85 32.48
C GLN A 21 -12.72 -0.47 32.59
N GLU A 22 -13.52 0.53 33.00
CA GLU A 22 -13.06 1.84 33.42
C GLU A 22 -12.31 1.76 34.77
N GLY A 23 -11.75 0.59 35.09
CA GLY A 23 -11.04 0.28 36.31
C GLY A 23 -9.53 0.34 36.09
N SER A 24 -8.92 1.41 36.61
CA SER A 24 -7.52 1.48 37.08
C SER A 24 -6.41 0.94 36.18
N GLU A 25 -6.51 1.02 34.84
CA GLU A 25 -5.29 0.98 34.03
C GLU A 25 -4.53 2.27 34.31
N SER A 26 -3.27 2.17 34.76
CA SER A 26 -2.40 3.34 34.86
C SER A 26 -2.42 4.04 33.50
N ASP A 27 -2.94 5.27 33.42
CA ASP A 27 -3.11 6.04 32.17
C ASP A 27 -1.77 6.37 31.47
N GLY A 28 -0.65 5.83 31.97
CA GLY A 28 0.63 5.72 31.30
C GLY A 28 1.07 7.08 30.77
N SER A 29 1.33 7.13 29.47
CA SER A 29 1.77 8.34 28.78
C SER A 29 0.66 9.39 28.53
N ARG A 30 -0.62 9.05 28.79
CA ARG A 30 -1.79 9.93 28.63
C ARG A 30 -2.14 10.71 29.91
N ALA A 31 -1.46 10.47 31.02
CA ALA A 31 -1.80 11.07 32.33
C ALA A 31 -2.01 12.60 32.30
N HIS A 32 -1.27 13.33 31.46
CA HIS A 32 -1.35 14.79 31.35
C HIS A 32 -2.68 15.33 30.77
N VAL A 33 -3.48 14.53 30.07
CA VAL A 33 -4.81 14.94 29.57
C VAL A 33 -5.98 14.35 30.34
N GLN A 34 -5.72 13.40 31.25
CA GLN A 34 -6.75 12.63 31.97
C GLN A 34 -7.75 13.52 32.74
N GLY A 35 -7.31 14.68 33.24
CA GLY A 35 -8.19 15.63 33.94
C GLY A 35 -9.30 16.25 33.08
N ASN A 36 -9.33 15.97 31.77
CA ASN A 36 -10.37 16.41 30.84
C ASN A 36 -11.30 15.25 30.40
N ASP A 37 -11.16 14.07 31.00
CA ASP A 37 -12.04 12.94 30.70
C ASP A 37 -13.41 13.15 31.34
N VAL A 38 -14.46 12.86 30.56
CA VAL A 38 -15.86 12.77 31.03
C VAL A 38 -16.21 11.28 31.15
N VAL A 39 -16.86 10.89 32.25
CA VAL A 39 -17.21 9.50 32.57
C VAL A 39 -18.72 9.36 32.65
N ASP A 40 -19.31 8.66 31.68
CA ASP A 40 -20.75 8.49 31.53
C ASP A 40 -21.22 7.08 31.96
N GLY A 41 -20.75 6.62 33.13
CA GLY A 41 -21.12 5.34 33.74
C GLY A 41 -22.55 5.34 34.28
N ASP A 42 -22.71 5.16 35.60
CA ASP A 42 -24.03 5.14 36.27
C ASP A 42 -24.59 6.57 36.47
N VAL A 43 -24.89 7.28 35.38
CA VAL A 43 -25.41 8.66 35.37
C VAL A 43 -26.67 8.80 34.50
N TYR A 44 -27.49 9.82 34.78
CA TYR A 44 -28.64 10.17 33.93
C TYR A 44 -28.22 11.08 32.77
N MET A 45 -28.91 10.96 31.64
CA MET A 45 -28.73 11.85 30.49
C MET A 45 -29.06 13.30 30.88
N THR A 46 -28.20 14.23 30.50
CA THR A 46 -28.35 15.67 30.75
C THR A 46 -28.16 16.47 29.46
N SER A 47 -28.60 17.73 29.50
CA SER A 47 -28.15 18.75 28.54
C SER A 47 -26.70 19.14 28.79
N ASP A 48 -26.10 19.81 27.80
CA ASP A 48 -24.76 20.40 27.92
C ASP A 48 -24.66 21.42 29.09
N VAL A 49 -25.80 21.87 29.63
CA VAL A 49 -25.90 22.76 30.80
C VAL A 49 -26.40 22.04 32.08
N GLY A 50 -26.42 20.70 32.09
CA GLY A 50 -26.59 19.88 33.29
C GLY A 50 -28.02 19.52 33.68
N GLY A 51 -29.04 20.01 32.99
CA GLY A 51 -30.45 19.66 33.26
C GLY A 51 -30.79 18.24 32.75
N PRO A 52 -31.33 17.33 33.57
CA PRO A 52 -31.70 15.96 33.15
C PRO A 52 -32.87 15.91 32.16
N PHE A 53 -32.83 15.01 31.17
CA PHE A 53 -33.92 14.80 30.21
C PHE A 53 -33.96 13.39 29.59
N THR A 54 -34.95 13.15 28.71
CA THR A 54 -34.96 12.04 27.74
C THR A 54 -34.94 12.56 26.31
N ASP A 55 -34.20 11.94 25.40
CA ASP A 55 -33.94 12.43 24.04
C ASP A 55 -34.38 11.48 22.92
N GLN A 56 -35.22 10.50 23.25
CA GLN A 56 -35.63 9.43 22.33
C GLN A 56 -36.86 9.78 21.50
N ARG A 57 -37.61 10.82 21.88
CA ARG A 57 -38.84 11.25 21.21
C ARG A 57 -38.89 12.77 21.19
N SER A 58 -39.20 13.33 20.02
CA SER A 58 -39.52 14.75 19.91
C SER A 58 -40.86 15.07 20.58
N LEU A 59 -40.99 16.27 21.13
CA LEU A 59 -42.24 16.84 21.60
C LEU A 59 -43.17 17.14 20.41
N ARG A 60 -44.44 16.72 20.50
CA ARG A 60 -45.44 16.82 19.43
C ARG A 60 -46.81 17.21 19.95
N VAL A 61 -47.67 17.73 19.06
CA VAL A 61 -49.11 17.96 19.35
C VAL A 61 -49.90 16.65 19.26
N GLY A 62 -49.97 15.89 20.36
CA GLY A 62 -50.59 14.57 20.37
C GLY A 62 -49.77 13.51 19.62
N ASP A 63 -50.22 12.25 19.65
CA ASP A 63 -49.40 11.09 19.21
C ASP A 63 -49.02 11.11 17.73
N ARG A 64 -49.79 11.83 16.90
CA ARG A 64 -49.61 11.92 15.43
C ARG A 64 -49.41 13.35 14.93
N GLY A 65 -49.23 14.32 15.81
CA GLY A 65 -49.07 15.72 15.43
C GLY A 65 -47.65 16.10 15.02
N PRO A 66 -47.46 17.34 14.54
CA PRO A 66 -46.15 17.87 14.19
C PRO A 66 -45.24 18.06 15.42
N THR A 67 -43.93 18.05 15.19
CA THR A 67 -42.92 18.43 16.19
C THR A 67 -43.02 19.91 16.54
N LEU A 68 -42.85 20.26 17.81
CA LEU A 68 -42.89 21.64 18.31
C LEU A 68 -41.51 22.30 18.35
N LEU A 69 -41.44 23.59 18.00
CA LEU A 69 -40.18 24.36 18.04
C LEU A 69 -39.66 24.60 19.47
N GLU A 70 -40.55 24.61 20.47
CA GLU A 70 -40.15 24.75 21.88
C GLU A 70 -39.36 23.55 22.41
N ASP A 71 -39.30 22.43 21.68
CA ASP A 71 -38.51 21.24 22.02
C ASP A 71 -37.00 21.55 22.04
N PHE A 72 -36.51 21.97 23.19
CA PHE A 72 -35.09 22.31 23.37
C PHE A 72 -34.20 21.08 23.39
N VAL A 73 -34.71 19.91 23.82
CA VAL A 73 -33.94 18.65 23.87
C VAL A 73 -33.63 18.18 22.45
N PHE A 74 -34.63 18.20 21.55
CA PHE A 74 -34.40 17.92 20.14
C PHE A 74 -33.40 18.91 19.54
N ARG A 75 -33.64 20.22 19.70
CA ARG A 75 -32.82 21.26 19.07
C ARG A 75 -31.36 21.18 19.51
N GLN A 76 -31.08 21.14 20.81
CA GLN A 76 -29.69 21.12 21.29
C GLN A 76 -28.92 19.88 20.81
N LYS A 77 -29.58 18.71 20.77
CA LYS A 77 -28.96 17.45 20.32
C LYS A 77 -28.64 17.49 18.83
N ILE A 78 -29.60 17.94 18.02
CA ILE A 78 -29.43 18.05 16.57
C ILE A 78 -28.42 19.16 16.23
N THR A 79 -28.45 20.30 16.92
CA THR A 79 -27.45 21.36 16.73
C THR A 79 -26.04 20.86 17.02
N HIS A 80 -25.82 20.12 18.11
CA HIS A 80 -24.50 19.55 18.37
C HIS A 80 -24.09 18.54 17.28
N PHE A 81 -25.01 17.68 16.84
CA PHE A 81 -24.78 16.71 15.75
C PHE A 81 -24.40 17.39 14.43
N ASP A 82 -25.17 18.40 14.02
CA ASP A 82 -24.97 19.15 12.77
C ASP A 82 -23.61 19.88 12.73
N HIS A 83 -23.05 20.20 13.90
CA HIS A 83 -21.78 20.90 14.09
C HIS A 83 -20.61 19.99 14.51
N GLU A 84 -20.74 18.66 14.44
CA GLU A 84 -19.66 17.73 14.81
C GLU A 84 -18.44 17.80 13.87
N ARG A 85 -18.61 18.22 12.61
CA ARG A 85 -17.55 18.15 11.60
C ARG A 85 -16.73 19.43 11.60
N VAL A 86 -15.41 19.27 11.65
CA VAL A 86 -14.42 20.33 11.41
C VAL A 86 -13.71 20.10 10.07
N PRO A 87 -13.12 21.14 9.46
CA PRO A 87 -12.28 20.96 8.28
C PRO A 87 -11.21 19.91 8.49
N GLU A 88 -11.02 19.03 7.51
CA GLU A 88 -9.88 18.11 7.54
C GLU A 88 -8.57 18.87 7.37
N ARG A 89 -7.44 18.22 7.70
CA ARG A 89 -6.13 18.78 7.35
C ARG A 89 -6.03 18.88 5.82
N ALA A 90 -5.53 20.00 5.30
CA ALA A 90 -5.38 20.21 3.85
C ALA A 90 -4.55 19.09 3.16
N VAL A 91 -3.53 18.60 3.89
CA VAL A 91 -2.74 17.41 3.57
C VAL A 91 -2.66 16.52 4.80
N HIS A 92 -2.35 15.24 4.62
CA HIS A 92 -2.30 14.28 5.72
C HIS A 92 -3.63 14.12 6.48
N ALA A 93 -4.76 14.31 5.79
CA ALA A 93 -6.10 14.19 6.38
C ALA A 93 -6.33 12.79 6.96
N ARG A 94 -5.97 11.75 6.21
CA ARG A 94 -6.05 10.37 6.68
C ARG A 94 -4.87 10.02 7.60
N GLY A 95 -5.16 9.66 8.85
CA GLY A 95 -4.12 9.26 9.79
C GLY A 95 -4.65 8.67 11.10
N ALA A 96 -3.74 8.26 11.97
CA ALA A 96 -4.05 7.72 13.30
C ALA A 96 -2.92 8.04 14.27
N GLY A 97 -3.24 8.15 15.56
CA GLY A 97 -2.24 8.50 16.58
C GLY A 97 -2.33 7.71 17.87
N ALA A 98 -1.26 7.77 18.63
CA ALA A 98 -1.09 7.11 19.92
C ALA A 98 -0.13 7.89 20.82
N TYR A 99 -0.29 7.73 22.13
CA TYR A 99 0.63 8.23 23.13
C TYR A 99 1.79 7.27 23.34
N GLY A 100 2.87 7.82 23.86
CA GLY A 100 4.02 7.06 24.29
C GLY A 100 4.97 7.89 25.14
N LYS A 101 6.17 7.37 25.31
CA LYS A 101 7.21 8.03 26.09
C LYS A 101 8.55 7.94 25.40
N PHE A 102 9.27 9.05 25.42
CA PHE A 102 10.67 9.14 25.04
C PHE A 102 11.56 9.04 26.29
N VAL A 103 12.67 8.33 26.19
CA VAL A 103 13.69 8.19 27.23
C VAL A 103 15.06 8.52 26.63
N SER A 104 15.72 9.55 27.15
CA SER A 104 17.07 9.93 26.71
C SER A 104 18.10 8.86 27.09
N TYR A 105 19.04 8.56 26.19
CA TYR A 105 20.15 7.64 26.45
C TYR A 105 21.34 8.27 27.16
N GLY A 106 21.35 9.59 27.36
CA GLY A 106 22.48 10.29 27.93
C GLY A 106 22.20 11.75 28.26
N ASP A 107 23.22 12.43 28.77
CA ASP A 107 23.29 13.89 28.76
C ASP A 107 23.94 14.36 27.45
N PHE A 108 23.16 15.07 26.64
CA PHE A 108 23.58 15.65 25.37
C PHE A 108 23.79 17.16 25.44
N SER A 109 24.01 17.71 26.65
CA SER A 109 24.34 19.12 26.89
C SER A 109 25.56 19.61 26.08
N ASN A 110 26.44 18.70 25.67
CA ASN A 110 27.59 18.97 24.81
C ASN A 110 27.23 19.27 23.34
N ILE A 111 26.01 18.96 22.89
CA ILE A 111 25.54 19.21 21.51
C ILE A 111 24.23 19.99 21.44
N THR A 112 23.42 20.02 22.51
CA THR A 112 22.17 20.79 22.55
C THR A 112 21.84 21.25 23.96
N ALA A 113 21.20 22.43 24.09
CA ALA A 113 20.63 22.89 25.35
C ALA A 113 19.20 22.34 25.63
N ALA A 114 18.69 21.43 24.79
CA ALA A 114 17.33 20.92 24.91
C ALA A 114 17.13 20.11 26.19
N SER A 115 16.21 20.59 27.04
CA SER A 115 16.01 20.03 28.38
C SER A 115 15.62 18.54 28.35
N PHE A 116 14.88 18.06 27.36
CA PHE A 116 14.49 16.64 27.28
C PHE A 116 15.67 15.67 27.00
N LEU A 117 16.86 16.20 26.66
CA LEU A 117 18.08 15.44 26.34
C LEU A 117 19.23 15.70 27.33
N ASN A 118 19.00 16.44 28.42
CA ASN A 118 20.08 16.91 29.31
C ASN A 118 20.47 15.94 30.43
N THR A 119 19.88 14.74 30.47
CA THR A 119 20.13 13.74 31.52
C THR A 119 19.80 12.35 31.00
N GLU A 120 20.67 11.39 31.29
CA GLU A 120 20.42 9.97 30.99
C GLU A 120 19.16 9.47 31.70
N GLY A 121 18.33 8.72 30.99
CA GLY A 121 17.08 8.18 31.54
C GLY A 121 15.97 9.22 31.70
N LYS A 122 16.18 10.48 31.31
CA LYS A 122 15.11 11.50 31.37
C LYS A 122 13.94 11.10 30.48
N GLU A 123 12.76 11.12 31.06
CA GLU A 123 11.52 10.68 30.43
C GLU A 123 10.70 11.88 29.95
N THR A 124 10.10 11.77 28.78
CA THR A 124 9.27 12.83 28.19
C THR A 124 8.05 12.22 27.53
N PRO A 125 6.81 12.59 27.93
CA PRO A 125 5.60 12.14 27.26
C PRO A 125 5.61 12.55 25.79
N VAL A 126 5.09 11.70 24.92
CA VAL A 126 4.93 11.99 23.50
C VAL A 126 3.54 11.63 23.00
N PHE A 127 3.12 12.31 21.93
CA PHE A 127 2.03 11.86 21.08
C PHE A 127 2.52 11.79 19.63
N VAL A 128 2.19 10.69 18.96
CA VAL A 128 2.60 10.42 17.58
C VAL A 128 1.37 10.28 16.69
N ARG A 129 1.41 10.87 15.49
CA ARG A 129 0.41 10.65 14.44
C ARG A 129 1.07 10.21 13.14
N PHE A 130 0.61 9.07 12.63
CA PHE A 130 0.93 8.56 11.30
C PHE A 130 -0.14 8.96 10.29
N SER A 131 0.22 9.12 9.03
CA SER A 131 -0.73 9.54 7.97
C SER A 131 -0.24 9.22 6.57
N THR A 132 -1.15 9.14 5.59
CA THR A 132 -0.81 9.36 4.16
C THR A 132 -0.73 10.87 3.88
N VAL A 133 -0.66 11.33 2.63
CA VAL A 133 -0.61 12.77 2.28
C VAL A 133 -1.82 13.22 1.48
N LEU A 134 -2.09 12.60 0.33
CA LEU A 134 -2.97 13.14 -0.70
C LEU A 134 -4.46 12.91 -0.40
N GLY A 135 -4.77 11.74 0.14
CA GLY A 135 -6.14 11.29 0.40
C GLY A 135 -6.86 12.06 1.51
N SER A 136 -8.15 12.32 1.29
CA SER A 136 -9.06 12.85 2.31
C SER A 136 -9.28 11.87 3.46
N ARG A 137 -9.89 12.32 4.58
CA ARG A 137 -10.01 11.58 5.86
C ARG A 137 -10.54 10.14 5.75
N GLY A 138 -11.36 9.86 4.73
CA GLY A 138 -11.98 8.55 4.47
C GLY A 138 -11.21 7.64 3.50
N SER A 139 -10.05 8.06 2.99
CA SER A 139 -9.27 7.27 2.03
C SER A 139 -8.67 6.01 2.67
N PRO A 140 -8.34 4.98 1.88
CA PRO A 140 -7.66 3.78 2.38
C PRO A 140 -6.25 4.10 2.92
N ASP A 141 -5.81 3.36 3.95
CA ASP A 141 -4.47 3.53 4.53
C ASP A 141 -3.34 2.99 3.64
N THR A 142 -3.64 2.01 2.78
CA THR A 142 -2.64 1.24 2.03
C THR A 142 -2.45 1.72 0.58
N VAL A 143 -2.75 3.00 0.34
CA VAL A 143 -2.47 3.65 -0.94
C VAL A 143 -0.97 3.83 -1.12
N ARG A 144 -0.52 3.94 -2.38
CA ARG A 144 0.84 4.37 -2.66
C ARG A 144 0.92 5.87 -2.39
N ASP A 145 1.68 6.27 -1.39
CA ASP A 145 1.82 7.68 -1.01
C ASP A 145 3.09 7.90 -0.17
N VAL A 146 3.49 9.15 0.02
CA VAL A 146 4.36 9.53 1.13
C VAL A 146 3.54 9.40 2.42
N HIS A 147 4.20 9.05 3.53
CA HIS A 147 3.55 8.89 4.82
C HIS A 147 4.16 9.82 5.88
N GLY A 148 3.31 10.61 6.55
CA GLY A 148 3.73 11.48 7.66
C GLY A 148 3.85 10.73 8.98
N PHE A 149 4.77 11.19 9.85
CA PHE A 149 4.95 10.76 11.25
C PHE A 149 5.40 11.96 12.05
N ALA A 150 4.39 12.66 12.54
CA ALA A 150 4.56 13.79 13.43
C ALA A 150 4.65 13.27 14.87
N THR A 151 5.64 13.77 15.63
CA THR A 151 5.80 13.48 17.06
C THR A 151 5.85 14.79 17.82
N ARG A 152 5.02 14.89 18.87
CA ARG A 152 5.08 15.95 19.87
C ARG A 152 5.78 15.41 21.10
N PHE A 153 6.76 16.14 21.59
CA PHE A 153 7.40 15.94 22.87
C PHE A 153 6.86 16.98 23.84
N TYR A 154 6.17 16.54 24.89
CA TYR A 154 5.70 17.41 25.95
C TYR A 154 6.84 17.62 26.95
N THR A 155 7.80 18.48 26.60
CA THR A 155 8.99 18.70 27.42
C THR A 155 8.67 19.58 28.64
N ASP A 156 9.59 19.61 29.61
CA ASP A 156 9.54 20.51 30.76
C ASP A 156 9.97 21.95 30.45
N GLU A 157 10.20 22.28 29.16
CA GLU A 157 10.47 23.63 28.66
C GLU A 157 9.60 23.99 27.44
N GLY A 158 8.42 23.35 27.32
CA GLY A 158 7.45 23.60 26.24
C GLY A 158 7.28 22.41 25.29
N ASN A 159 6.32 22.52 24.38
CA ASN A 159 6.12 21.48 23.37
C ASN A 159 7.18 21.61 22.27
N TRP A 160 7.79 20.48 21.89
CA TRP A 160 8.62 20.39 20.69
C TRP A 160 7.99 19.41 19.71
N ASP A 161 7.78 19.84 18.45
CA ASP A 161 7.20 19.00 17.42
C ASP A 161 8.21 18.65 16.32
N LEU A 162 8.43 17.35 16.14
CA LEU A 162 9.20 16.80 15.04
C LEU A 162 8.24 16.28 13.95
N VAL A 163 7.95 17.14 12.97
CA VAL A 163 6.97 16.91 11.90
C VAL A 163 7.65 16.40 10.62
N GLY A 164 7.85 15.08 10.53
CA GLY A 164 8.58 14.43 9.42
C GLY A 164 7.75 13.48 8.54
N ASN A 165 8.41 12.92 7.51
CA ASN A 165 7.90 11.91 6.56
C ASN A 165 8.76 10.64 6.52
N ASN A 166 8.17 9.51 6.08
CA ASN A 166 8.82 8.18 6.09
C ASN A 166 9.89 8.03 5.00
N ILE A 167 10.01 9.07 4.19
CA ILE A 167 10.95 9.24 3.11
C ILE A 167 11.81 10.44 3.52
N PRO A 168 13.15 10.32 3.43
CA PRO A 168 14.07 11.30 4.01
C PRO A 168 14.27 12.59 3.19
N VAL A 169 13.53 12.73 2.09
CA VAL A 169 13.62 13.84 1.14
C VAL A 169 12.23 14.27 0.69
N PHE A 170 12.09 15.53 0.28
CA PHE A 170 10.83 16.10 -0.20
C PHE A 170 10.84 16.40 -1.70
N PHE A 171 9.65 16.56 -2.29
CA PHE A 171 9.47 16.71 -3.73
C PHE A 171 9.89 18.07 -4.31
N ILE A 172 10.03 19.10 -3.48
CA ILE A 172 10.24 20.49 -3.89
C ILE A 172 11.25 21.15 -2.96
N GLN A 173 11.94 22.17 -3.45
CA GLN A 173 13.01 22.88 -2.73
C GLN A 173 12.52 24.12 -1.97
N ASP A 174 11.40 24.71 -2.39
CA ASP A 174 10.82 25.91 -1.78
C ASP A 174 9.35 25.68 -1.41
N ALA A 175 8.96 26.17 -0.22
CA ALA A 175 7.61 26.08 0.31
C ALA A 175 6.55 26.79 -0.55
N ILE A 176 6.93 27.81 -1.32
CA ILE A 176 5.98 28.53 -2.18
C ILE A 176 5.36 27.62 -3.26
N GLN A 177 6.06 26.55 -3.64
CA GLN A 177 5.61 25.56 -4.63
C GLN A 177 4.73 24.46 -4.03
N PHE A 178 4.52 24.47 -2.71
CA PHE A 178 3.73 23.44 -2.02
C PHE A 178 2.29 23.35 -2.55
N PRO A 179 1.56 24.45 -2.80
CA PRO A 179 0.25 24.38 -3.43
C PRO A 179 0.29 23.74 -4.83
N ASP A 180 1.31 24.02 -5.64
CA ASP A 180 1.43 23.46 -6.99
C ASP A 180 1.62 21.93 -6.95
N LEU A 181 2.54 21.45 -6.11
CA LEU A 181 2.75 20.02 -5.88
C LEU A 181 1.46 19.34 -5.41
N ILE A 182 0.80 19.91 -4.39
CA ILE A 182 -0.38 19.29 -3.79
C ILE A 182 -1.57 19.32 -4.74
N HIS A 183 -1.80 20.40 -5.48
CA HIS A 183 -2.83 20.46 -6.52
C HIS A 183 -2.56 19.45 -7.64
N ALA A 184 -1.29 19.31 -8.07
CA ALA A 184 -0.92 18.36 -9.10
C ALA A 184 -1.16 16.90 -8.69
N GLY A 185 -0.83 16.54 -7.44
CA GLY A 185 -0.99 15.20 -6.89
C GLY A 185 -2.39 14.85 -6.36
N LYS A 186 -3.20 15.85 -5.97
CA LYS A 186 -4.59 15.66 -5.54
C LYS A 186 -5.53 15.38 -6.72
N PRO A 187 -6.79 14.96 -6.45
CA PRO A 187 -7.74 14.68 -7.51
C PRO A 187 -7.96 15.91 -8.42
N LYS A 188 -8.15 15.68 -9.73
CA LYS A 188 -8.37 16.79 -10.68
C LYS A 188 -9.61 17.61 -10.27
N PRO A 189 -9.55 18.95 -10.28
CA PRO A 189 -10.56 19.80 -9.66
C PRO A 189 -11.91 19.85 -10.40
N ASP A 190 -11.96 19.42 -11.66
CA ASP A 190 -13.18 19.36 -12.46
C ASP A 190 -14.15 18.26 -12.01
N ARG A 191 -13.62 17.18 -11.41
CA ARG A 191 -14.39 15.96 -11.09
C ARG A 191 -13.97 15.24 -9.83
N GLU A 192 -12.94 15.74 -9.14
CA GLU A 192 -12.35 15.15 -7.94
C GLU A 192 -11.87 13.69 -8.14
N ILE A 193 -11.22 13.40 -9.27
CA ILE A 193 -10.70 12.05 -9.58
C ILE A 193 -9.22 12.11 -10.04
N PRO A 194 -8.35 11.18 -9.59
CA PRO A 194 -8.62 10.06 -8.68
C PRO A 194 -8.36 10.40 -7.20
N GLN A 195 -9.08 9.72 -6.29
CA GLN A 195 -8.81 9.82 -4.85
C GLN A 195 -7.52 9.08 -4.46
N ALA A 196 -6.68 9.74 -3.65
CA ALA A 196 -5.53 9.16 -2.97
C ALA A 196 -4.56 8.35 -3.87
N GLY A 197 -4.09 8.95 -4.97
CA GLY A 197 -3.03 8.36 -5.77
C GLY A 197 -2.59 9.23 -6.94
N THR A 198 -1.32 9.10 -7.33
CA THR A 198 -0.64 9.91 -8.36
C THR A 198 -0.77 9.36 -9.78
N ALA A 199 -1.56 8.30 -10.00
CA ALA A 199 -1.74 7.66 -11.30
C ALA A 199 -2.69 8.43 -12.25
N HIS A 200 -2.36 9.69 -12.55
CA HIS A 200 -3.10 10.59 -13.45
C HIS A 200 -2.17 11.65 -14.05
N ASP A 201 -2.64 12.33 -15.11
CA ASP A 201 -1.82 13.25 -15.90
C ASP A 201 -1.16 14.37 -15.08
N SER A 202 -1.92 15.08 -14.23
CA SER A 202 -1.39 16.27 -13.55
C SER A 202 -0.22 15.98 -12.61
N ALA A 203 -0.25 14.85 -11.91
CA ALA A 203 0.85 14.46 -11.01
C ALA A 203 2.13 14.21 -11.81
N TRP A 204 2.04 13.43 -12.88
CA TRP A 204 3.19 13.07 -13.72
C TRP A 204 3.65 14.20 -14.65
N ASP A 205 2.75 15.11 -15.01
CA ASP A 205 3.11 16.36 -15.66
C ASP A 205 4.00 17.18 -14.74
N PHE A 206 3.55 17.45 -13.51
CA PHE A 206 4.35 18.14 -12.50
C PHE A 206 5.69 17.44 -12.26
N PHE A 207 5.72 16.13 -12.07
CA PHE A 207 7.00 15.41 -11.86
C PHE A 207 7.96 15.51 -13.04
N SER A 208 7.44 15.64 -14.27
CA SER A 208 8.26 15.79 -15.48
C SER A 208 8.75 17.21 -15.72
N GLN A 209 7.99 18.22 -15.27
CA GLN A 209 8.32 19.63 -15.40
C GLN A 209 9.16 20.15 -14.24
N GLN A 210 8.91 19.63 -13.03
CA GLN A 210 9.60 20.01 -11.81
C GLN A 210 10.52 18.88 -11.34
N THR A 211 11.76 18.92 -11.82
CA THR A 211 12.73 17.83 -11.71
C THR A 211 13.22 17.56 -10.30
N THR A 212 13.09 18.55 -9.39
CA THR A 212 13.36 18.40 -7.95
C THR A 212 12.57 17.25 -7.30
N SER A 213 11.44 16.87 -7.90
CA SER A 213 10.53 15.83 -7.41
C SER A 213 11.03 14.40 -7.57
N LEU A 214 12.04 14.16 -8.43
CA LEU A 214 12.43 12.82 -8.85
C LEU A 214 12.91 11.95 -7.70
N HIS A 215 13.62 12.52 -6.71
CA HIS A 215 14.18 11.72 -5.63
C HIS A 215 13.09 11.10 -4.75
N THR A 216 12.16 11.93 -4.27
CA THR A 216 10.98 11.46 -3.51
C THR A 216 10.07 10.58 -4.38
N LEU A 217 9.96 10.84 -5.68
CA LEU A 217 9.20 9.99 -6.61
C LEU A 217 9.76 8.56 -6.64
N PHE A 218 11.08 8.38 -6.77
CA PHE A 218 11.69 7.06 -6.76
C PHE A 218 11.45 6.33 -5.43
N PHE A 219 11.56 7.03 -4.30
CA PHE A 219 11.17 6.49 -2.99
C PHE A 219 9.70 6.07 -2.96
N ALA A 220 8.77 6.94 -3.40
CA ALA A 220 7.34 6.66 -3.40
C ALA A 220 6.96 5.51 -4.35
N MET A 221 7.70 5.30 -5.45
CA MET A 221 7.51 4.16 -6.37
C MET A 221 8.07 2.84 -5.82
N SER A 222 8.98 2.90 -4.85
CA SER A 222 9.52 1.72 -4.15
C SER A 222 8.56 1.17 -3.08
N GLY A 223 9.06 0.28 -2.22
CA GLY A 223 8.34 -0.21 -1.06
C GLY A 223 8.01 0.85 0.00
N PHE A 224 8.75 1.96 0.04
CA PHE A 224 8.50 3.08 0.96
C PHE A 224 7.15 3.76 0.72
N GLY A 225 6.61 3.70 -0.50
CA GLY A 225 5.29 4.23 -0.80
C GLY A 225 4.12 3.34 -0.33
N ILE A 226 4.38 2.07 0.00
CA ILE A 226 3.35 1.10 0.40
C ILE A 226 3.80 0.29 1.65
N PRO A 227 4.12 0.97 2.76
CA PRO A 227 4.69 0.33 3.94
C PRO A 227 3.68 -0.64 4.58
N ALA A 228 4.13 -1.84 4.97
CA ALA A 228 3.38 -2.66 5.93
C ALA A 228 3.47 -2.05 7.35
N VAL A 229 4.60 -1.39 7.63
CA VAL A 229 4.95 -0.71 8.89
C VAL A 229 5.74 0.56 8.57
N THR A 230 5.47 1.64 9.27
CA THR A 230 6.11 2.95 9.08
C THR A 230 7.53 2.96 9.69
N GLY A 231 8.58 3.21 8.88
CA GLY A 231 9.98 3.32 9.33
C GLY A 231 10.74 4.49 8.70
N THR A 232 11.75 4.96 9.44
CA THR A 232 12.85 5.97 9.24
C THR A 232 12.57 7.33 8.55
N TRP A 233 13.11 8.42 9.13
CA TRP A 233 12.67 9.82 8.96
C TRP A 233 13.86 10.78 8.87
N THR A 234 13.68 12.01 8.38
CA THR A 234 14.62 13.13 8.53
C THR A 234 13.89 14.42 8.93
N ALA A 235 14.51 15.24 9.76
CA ALA A 235 14.27 16.67 9.85
C ALA A 235 15.60 17.38 10.08
N SER A 236 15.86 18.43 9.32
CA SER A 236 16.99 19.34 9.51
C SER A 236 16.71 20.28 10.70
N ALA A 237 17.63 20.35 11.64
CA ALA A 237 17.63 21.34 12.73
C ALA A 237 19.08 21.72 13.06
N SER A 238 19.33 22.99 13.38
CA SER A 238 20.59 23.42 13.97
C SER A 238 20.51 23.24 15.50
N THR A 239 21.57 22.73 16.13
CA THR A 239 21.61 22.54 17.59
C THR A 239 22.63 23.49 18.23
N PRO A 240 22.21 24.67 18.70
CA PRO A 240 23.11 25.58 19.39
C PRO A 240 23.42 25.10 20.82
N THR A 241 24.69 25.14 21.20
CA THR A 241 25.14 25.00 22.61
C THR A 241 25.61 26.35 23.16
N ALA A 242 25.80 26.44 24.48
CA ALA A 242 26.36 27.63 25.11
C ALA A 242 27.88 27.79 24.89
N SER A 243 28.59 26.75 24.43
CA SER A 243 30.06 26.65 24.50
C SER A 243 30.77 25.99 23.30
N SER A 244 30.07 25.56 22.24
CA SER A 244 30.63 24.82 21.11
C SER A 244 30.12 25.34 19.76
N PRO A 245 30.93 25.28 18.67
CA PRO A 245 30.45 25.64 17.33
C PRO A 245 29.20 24.82 16.95
N THR A 246 28.29 25.48 16.27
CA THR A 246 27.00 24.93 15.86
C THR A 246 27.18 23.73 14.93
N ARG A 247 26.25 22.77 15.00
CA ARG A 247 26.20 21.64 14.07
C ARG A 247 24.85 21.61 13.38
N ALA A 248 24.87 21.45 12.07
CA ALA A 248 23.70 21.04 11.30
C ALA A 248 23.39 19.60 11.70
N SER A 249 22.14 19.33 12.08
CA SER A 249 21.70 18.00 12.46
C SER A 249 20.54 17.53 11.61
N GLN A 250 20.60 16.29 11.11
CA GLN A 250 19.43 15.61 10.54
C GLN A 250 18.92 14.58 11.54
N ALA A 251 17.78 14.85 12.16
CA ALA A 251 17.14 13.94 13.11
C ALA A 251 16.40 12.81 12.39
N ARG A 252 16.73 11.56 12.73
CA ARG A 252 16.08 10.34 12.22
C ARG A 252 15.46 9.53 13.34
N LYS A 253 14.29 8.90 13.10
CA LYS A 253 13.73 7.90 14.02
C LYS A 253 13.94 6.50 13.44
N VAL A 254 14.85 5.71 13.99
CA VAL A 254 15.18 4.36 13.50
C VAL A 254 14.32 3.35 14.23
N PRO A 255 13.56 2.46 13.55
CA PRO A 255 12.93 1.31 14.20
C PRO A 255 13.95 0.57 15.07
N LEU A 256 13.62 0.28 16.33
CA LEU A 256 14.54 -0.54 17.14
C LEU A 256 14.53 -1.96 16.57
N GLU A 257 15.70 -2.56 16.39
CA GLU A 257 15.84 -3.89 15.77
C GLU A 257 14.88 -4.91 16.41
N ASP A 258 14.82 -5.04 17.74
CA ASP A 258 13.92 -6.05 18.35
C ASP A 258 12.44 -5.62 18.51
N SER A 259 11.98 -4.55 17.83
CA SER A 259 10.62 -4.02 18.02
C SER A 259 9.52 -4.85 17.33
N PRO A 260 8.47 -5.25 18.06
CA PRO A 260 7.32 -5.99 17.53
C PRO A 260 6.65 -5.29 16.36
N GLY A 261 6.46 -6.02 15.27
CA GLY A 261 5.76 -5.57 14.09
C GLY A 261 6.54 -4.48 13.38
N GLN A 262 7.86 -4.42 13.56
CA GLN A 262 8.74 -3.47 12.90
C GLN A 262 9.81 -4.16 12.09
N GLY A 263 9.71 -3.93 10.79
CA GLY A 263 10.76 -4.10 9.82
C GLY A 263 10.28 -3.47 8.54
N ARG A 264 11.22 -3.03 7.71
CA ARG A 264 10.87 -2.43 6.43
C ARG A 264 10.34 -3.55 5.57
N ALA A 265 9.03 -3.60 5.38
CA ALA A 265 8.40 -4.68 4.65
C ALA A 265 7.29 -4.07 3.81
N PRO A 266 7.38 -4.05 2.48
CA PRO A 266 6.30 -3.50 1.67
C PRO A 266 5.21 -4.53 1.47
N VAL A 267 3.97 -4.10 1.31
CA VAL A 267 2.89 -5.02 0.96
C VAL A 267 2.97 -5.36 -0.53
N GLY A 268 3.32 -6.60 -0.93
CA GLY A 268 3.61 -6.96 -2.34
C GLY A 268 2.51 -6.60 -3.34
N ARG A 269 2.83 -6.23 -4.58
CA ARG A 269 1.84 -5.72 -5.55
C ARG A 269 1.02 -6.86 -6.19
N GLY A 270 -0.10 -7.24 -5.57
CA GLY A 270 -1.25 -7.78 -6.30
C GLY A 270 -2.05 -6.65 -6.96
N PRO A 271 -2.98 -6.90 -7.91
CA PRO A 271 -3.74 -5.85 -8.58
C PRO A 271 -4.38 -4.90 -7.57
N GLY A 272 -3.87 -3.66 -7.53
CA GLY A 272 -4.08 -2.68 -6.45
C GLY A 272 -5.54 -2.35 -6.15
N ARG A 273 -6.48 -2.68 -7.05
CA ARG A 273 -7.91 -2.44 -6.85
C ARG A 273 -8.58 -3.34 -5.79
N ARG A 274 -8.00 -4.50 -5.45
CA ARG A 274 -8.61 -5.44 -4.46
C ARG A 274 -8.28 -5.12 -3.00
N ARG A 275 -7.43 -4.11 -2.72
CA ARG A 275 -7.00 -3.76 -1.36
C ARG A 275 -7.88 -2.72 -0.66
N HIS A 276 -8.71 -2.01 -1.42
CA HIS A 276 -9.45 -0.84 -0.93
C HIS A 276 -10.70 -1.15 -0.11
N GLY A 277 -11.02 -2.43 0.15
CA GLY A 277 -12.27 -2.83 0.79
C GLY A 277 -12.20 -3.28 2.26
N HIS A 278 -11.10 -3.86 2.74
CA HIS A 278 -11.15 -4.64 4.00
C HIS A 278 -9.88 -4.62 4.86
N ARG A 279 -9.07 -3.55 4.83
CA ARG A 279 -8.23 -3.28 6.00
C ARG A 279 -9.07 -2.45 6.97
N LEU A 280 -9.52 -3.10 8.04
CA LEU A 280 -10.00 -2.38 9.22
C LEU A 280 -8.96 -1.28 9.53
N PRO A 281 -9.41 -0.07 9.92
CA PRO A 281 -8.56 1.12 10.09
C PRO A 281 -7.32 0.85 10.97
N PRO A 282 -6.41 1.82 11.17
CA PRO A 282 -5.36 1.72 12.18
C PRO A 282 -5.92 1.67 13.62
N ARG A 283 -7.21 1.36 13.81
CA ARG A 283 -7.85 0.90 15.04
C ARG A 283 -7.36 -0.50 15.45
N GLY A 284 -6.08 -0.84 15.27
CA GLY A 284 -5.47 -1.87 16.11
C GLY A 284 -5.09 -1.17 17.40
N PRO A 285 -5.91 -1.18 18.46
CA PRO A 285 -5.53 -0.47 19.64
C PRO A 285 -4.36 -1.26 20.25
N LEU A 286 -3.31 -0.55 20.66
CA LEU A 286 -2.38 -0.98 21.72
C LEU A 286 -3.08 -1.68 22.91
N ALA A 287 -4.41 -1.52 23.09
CA ALA A 287 -5.22 -2.16 24.14
C ALA A 287 -5.25 -3.70 24.10
N LYS A 288 -4.85 -4.36 22.99
CA LYS A 288 -4.65 -5.82 22.97
C LYS A 288 -3.18 -6.24 23.02
N HIS A 289 -2.25 -5.29 22.96
CA HIS A 289 -0.83 -5.58 22.86
C HIS A 289 -0.28 -5.79 24.28
N ARG A 290 0.17 -7.00 24.59
CA ARG A 290 0.94 -7.29 25.82
C ARG A 290 2.17 -6.36 25.86
N ARG A 291 2.77 -6.11 27.03
CA ARG A 291 4.00 -5.28 27.18
C ARG A 291 5.09 -5.54 26.12
N ARG A 292 5.16 -6.76 25.59
CA ARG A 292 6.07 -7.22 24.53
C ARG A 292 5.66 -6.91 23.08
N GLN A 293 4.64 -6.10 22.83
CA GLN A 293 4.13 -5.80 21.48
C GLN A 293 4.07 -4.29 21.19
N ARG A 294 4.74 -3.45 21.99
CA ARG A 294 4.72 -1.99 21.83
C ARG A 294 5.72 -1.57 20.75
N PRO A 295 5.35 -0.72 19.78
CA PRO A 295 6.26 -0.27 18.76
C PRO A 295 7.23 0.78 19.34
N GLU A 296 8.53 0.60 19.09
CA GLU A 296 9.60 1.47 19.58
C GLU A 296 10.44 2.05 18.43
N TRP A 297 10.97 3.26 18.61
CA TRP A 297 11.91 3.88 17.68
C TRP A 297 13.04 4.57 18.45
N GLU A 298 14.25 4.51 17.95
CA GLU A 298 15.37 5.31 18.43
C GLU A 298 15.37 6.68 17.73
N LEU A 299 15.38 7.76 18.50
CA LEU A 299 15.73 9.08 17.96
C LEU A 299 17.25 9.11 17.79
N ALA A 300 17.71 9.41 16.59
CA ALA A 300 19.12 9.57 16.25
C ALA A 300 19.33 10.86 15.45
N VAL A 301 20.55 11.34 15.38
CA VAL A 301 20.93 12.52 14.58
C VAL A 301 22.19 12.24 13.77
N GLN A 302 22.24 12.71 12.52
CA GLN A 302 23.50 12.91 11.81
C GLN A 302 24.02 14.28 12.20
N LEU A 303 25.27 14.38 12.63
CA LEU A 303 25.88 15.64 13.05
C LEU A 303 26.93 16.09 12.03
N ILE A 304 26.72 17.27 11.45
CA ILE A 304 27.56 17.89 10.43
C ILE A 304 28.03 19.23 10.95
N ASP A 305 29.32 19.52 10.82
CA ASP A 305 29.87 20.84 11.17
C ASP A 305 29.39 21.87 10.14
N GLU A 306 29.05 23.09 10.57
CA GLU A 306 28.47 24.13 9.68
C GLU A 306 29.34 24.45 8.45
N ASP A 307 30.66 24.41 8.61
CA ASP A 307 31.64 24.66 7.53
C ASP A 307 31.63 23.58 6.43
N LYS A 308 30.96 22.45 6.66
CA LYS A 308 30.82 21.34 5.71
C LYS A 308 29.46 21.27 5.04
N ALA A 309 28.60 22.27 5.22
CA ALA A 309 27.25 22.32 4.66
C ALA A 309 27.18 22.06 3.14
N GLN A 310 28.25 22.38 2.39
CA GLN A 310 28.35 22.14 0.94
C GLN A 310 29.52 21.21 0.54
N ALA A 311 30.21 20.61 1.52
CA ALA A 311 31.45 19.86 1.28
C ALA A 311 31.23 18.48 0.63
N TYR A 312 29.98 18.01 0.51
CA TYR A 312 29.65 16.64 0.14
C TYR A 312 29.16 16.48 -1.30
N GLY A 313 29.30 17.52 -2.12
CA GLY A 313 28.81 17.54 -3.52
C GLY A 313 27.31 17.83 -3.65
N PHE A 314 26.67 18.23 -2.56
CA PHE A 314 25.30 18.75 -2.52
C PHE A 314 25.17 19.71 -1.33
N ASP A 315 24.11 20.51 -1.31
CA ASP A 315 23.80 21.43 -0.22
C ASP A 315 22.92 20.76 0.85
N VAL A 316 23.32 20.81 2.12
CA VAL A 316 22.51 20.26 3.22
C VAL A 316 21.22 21.04 3.48
N LEU A 317 21.09 22.26 2.94
CA LEU A 317 19.86 23.05 2.96
C LEU A 317 18.84 22.58 1.91
N ASP A 318 19.25 21.73 0.97
CA ASP A 318 18.38 21.21 -0.07
C ASP A 318 17.56 20.02 0.47
N PRO A 319 16.23 20.17 0.65
CA PRO A 319 15.37 19.11 1.20
C PRO A 319 15.19 17.93 0.25
N THR A 320 15.67 18.01 -1.00
CA THR A 320 15.66 16.91 -1.98
C THR A 320 16.88 15.99 -1.82
N LYS A 321 17.79 16.28 -0.89
CA LYS A 321 19.05 15.56 -0.71
C LYS A 321 19.11 14.82 0.64
N ILE A 322 19.52 13.55 0.60
CA ILE A 322 19.94 12.81 1.79
C ILE A 322 21.42 13.12 2.07
N VAL A 323 21.79 13.01 3.35
CA VAL A 323 23.17 12.78 3.75
C VAL A 323 23.38 11.27 3.88
N PRO A 324 24.18 10.63 3.01
CA PRO A 324 24.53 9.21 3.15
C PRO A 324 25.14 8.92 4.53
N GLU A 325 24.80 7.77 5.12
CA GLU A 325 25.28 7.41 6.46
C GLU A 325 26.79 7.15 6.48
N GLU A 326 27.38 6.86 5.32
CA GLU A 326 28.82 6.74 5.11
C GLU A 326 29.56 8.09 5.29
N ILE A 327 28.86 9.21 5.10
CA ILE A 327 29.41 10.57 5.28
C ILE A 327 29.24 11.02 6.73
N ALA A 328 28.04 10.85 7.28
CA ALA A 328 27.72 11.22 8.65
C ALA A 328 26.92 10.09 9.33
N PRO A 329 27.53 9.31 10.24
CA PRO A 329 26.84 8.20 10.88
C PRO A 329 25.78 8.70 11.87
N LEU A 330 24.81 7.83 12.16
CA LEU A 330 23.74 8.11 13.11
C LEU A 330 24.23 8.05 14.55
N LYS A 331 24.07 9.15 15.29
CA LYS A 331 24.25 9.21 16.75
C LYS A 331 22.90 9.06 17.45
N LYS A 332 22.71 7.94 18.15
CA LYS A 332 21.49 7.64 18.92
C LYS A 332 21.38 8.57 20.13
N LEU A 333 20.21 9.15 20.34
CA LEU A 333 19.88 10.10 21.41
C LEU A 333 18.94 9.51 22.47
N GLY A 334 18.05 8.59 22.08
CA GLY A 334 17.11 7.99 23.03
C GLY A 334 16.09 7.11 22.35
N LYS A 335 15.19 6.52 23.15
CA LYS A 335 14.16 5.59 22.68
C LYS A 335 12.76 6.14 22.93
N MET A 336 11.89 6.04 21.93
CA MET A 336 10.47 6.32 22.01
C MET A 336 9.68 5.03 21.94
N THR A 337 8.80 4.78 22.90
CA THR A 337 7.90 3.61 22.95
C THR A 337 6.44 4.10 22.97
N LEU A 338 5.61 3.67 22.00
CA LEU A 338 4.17 3.97 22.02
C LEU A 338 3.42 2.92 22.83
N ASP A 339 2.59 3.36 23.76
CA ASP A 339 2.02 2.48 24.78
C ASP A 339 0.52 2.61 25.02
N THR A 340 -0.09 3.74 24.65
CA THR A 340 -1.46 4.07 25.04
C THR A 340 -2.22 4.64 23.84
N ASN A 341 -3.42 4.14 23.58
CA ASN A 341 -4.30 4.70 22.54
C ASN A 341 -5.06 5.92 23.07
N PRO A 342 -5.52 6.81 22.18
CA PRO A 342 -6.51 7.81 22.57
C PRO A 342 -7.80 7.17 23.12
N ARG A 343 -8.45 7.85 24.06
CA ARG A 343 -9.80 7.48 24.54
C ARG A 343 -10.85 7.92 23.54
N ASN A 344 -10.71 9.13 22.99
CA ASN A 344 -11.54 9.69 21.93
C ASN A 344 -10.67 10.10 20.73
N TYR A 345 -10.91 9.47 19.56
CA TYR A 345 -10.14 9.76 18.35
C TYR A 345 -10.27 11.22 17.91
N PHE A 346 -11.47 11.82 18.00
CA PHE A 346 -11.69 13.18 17.53
C PHE A 346 -10.98 14.20 18.43
N ALA A 347 -11.22 14.13 19.75
CA ALA A 347 -10.64 15.05 20.73
C ALA A 347 -9.10 15.02 20.78
N GLU A 348 -8.50 13.88 20.46
CA GLU A 348 -7.06 13.67 20.63
C GLU A 348 -6.33 13.58 19.28
N THR A 349 -6.73 12.67 18.38
CA THR A 349 -6.04 12.48 17.08
C THR A 349 -6.48 13.47 16.01
N GLU A 350 -7.78 13.76 15.90
CA GLU A 350 -8.27 14.69 14.89
C GLU A 350 -7.86 16.14 15.24
N GLN A 351 -7.93 16.49 16.53
CA GLN A 351 -7.66 17.85 17.04
C GLN A 351 -6.21 18.15 17.44
N ILE A 352 -5.27 17.18 17.39
CA ILE A 352 -3.85 17.53 17.55
C ILE A 352 -3.35 18.40 16.39
N MET A 353 -2.67 19.50 16.71
CA MET A 353 -2.21 20.51 15.76
C MET A 353 -0.70 20.67 15.88
N PHE A 354 0.03 19.79 15.19
CA PHE A 354 1.50 19.85 15.14
C PHE A 354 1.99 21.09 14.41
N GLN A 355 3.15 21.62 14.77
CA GLN A 355 3.79 22.73 14.06
C GLN A 355 5.32 22.61 14.10
N PRO A 356 6.06 22.71 12.98
CA PRO A 356 7.51 22.86 13.01
C PRO A 356 7.98 24.09 13.82
N GLY A 357 7.13 25.11 13.95
CA GLY A 357 7.36 26.28 14.80
C GLY A 357 7.30 26.00 16.31
N HIS A 358 6.81 24.83 16.75
CA HIS A 358 6.93 24.38 18.13
C HIS A 358 8.34 23.90 18.40
N ILE A 359 9.18 24.86 18.79
CA ILE A 359 10.60 24.67 19.07
C ILE A 359 10.93 25.03 20.51
N VAL A 360 11.97 24.41 21.05
CA VAL A 360 12.46 24.62 22.42
C VAL A 360 13.91 25.10 22.38
N ARG A 361 14.37 25.72 23.48
CA ARG A 361 15.76 26.13 23.64
C ARG A 361 16.71 24.95 23.32
N GLY A 362 17.76 25.22 22.55
CA GLY A 362 18.75 24.21 22.14
C GLY A 362 18.47 23.56 20.78
N ILE A 363 17.38 23.93 20.12
CA ILE A 363 17.05 23.58 18.74
C ILE A 363 16.72 24.89 18.01
N ASP A 364 17.21 25.07 16.79
CA ASP A 364 16.94 26.23 15.93
C ASP A 364 16.76 25.80 14.47
N PHE A 365 16.31 26.72 13.63
CA PHE A 365 16.05 26.50 12.21
C PHE A 365 17.32 26.71 11.35
N SER A 366 17.28 26.17 10.12
CA SER A 366 18.22 26.49 9.03
C SER A 366 17.54 27.32 7.95
N GLU A 367 18.32 27.81 6.98
CA GLU A 367 17.87 28.56 5.80
C GLU A 367 17.26 27.69 4.69
N ASP A 368 16.90 26.43 4.98
CA ASP A 368 16.13 25.57 4.06
C ASP A 368 14.81 26.28 3.65
N PRO A 369 14.63 26.66 2.37
CA PRO A 369 13.49 27.45 1.92
C PRO A 369 12.14 26.74 2.12
N LEU A 370 12.12 25.41 2.06
CA LEU A 370 10.93 24.62 2.34
C LEU A 370 10.58 24.66 3.84
N LEU A 371 11.57 24.54 4.72
CA LEU A 371 11.34 24.67 6.16
C LEU A 371 10.82 26.07 6.53
N GLN A 372 11.40 27.12 5.96
CA GLN A 372 11.03 28.51 6.26
C GLN A 372 9.53 28.77 6.05
N GLY A 373 8.96 28.39 4.89
CA GLY A 373 7.53 28.58 4.64
C GLY A 373 6.62 27.66 5.46
N ARG A 374 7.11 26.49 5.89
CA ARG A 374 6.35 25.59 6.78
C ARG A 374 6.14 26.19 8.17
N ILE A 375 7.08 26.99 8.69
CA ILE A 375 6.93 27.66 9.98
C ILE A 375 5.69 28.57 9.98
N PHE A 376 5.44 29.26 8.86
CA PHE A 376 4.23 30.06 8.66
C PHE A 376 2.97 29.19 8.53
N SER A 377 2.98 28.24 7.58
CA SER A 377 1.78 27.51 7.17
C SER A 377 1.11 26.74 8.31
N TYR A 378 1.91 26.11 9.18
CA TYR A 378 1.36 25.28 10.25
C TYR A 378 0.76 26.09 11.39
N LEU A 379 1.10 27.36 11.56
CA LEU A 379 0.41 28.23 12.52
C LEU A 379 -0.92 28.70 11.94
N ASP A 380 -0.90 29.19 10.70
CA ASP A 380 -2.06 29.74 9.99
C ASP A 380 -3.19 28.70 9.82
N THR A 381 -2.85 27.51 9.32
CA THR A 381 -3.87 26.50 8.98
C THR A 381 -4.71 26.03 10.17
N GLN A 382 -4.26 26.24 11.41
CA GLN A 382 -5.02 25.86 12.60
C GLN A 382 -6.21 26.77 12.84
N ILE A 383 -6.15 28.03 12.39
CA ILE A 383 -7.30 28.95 12.45
C ILE A 383 -8.46 28.36 11.63
N ASN A 384 -8.19 27.86 10.42
CA ASN A 384 -9.19 27.19 9.61
C ASN A 384 -9.74 25.92 10.27
N ARG A 385 -8.86 25.04 10.78
CA ARG A 385 -9.26 23.75 11.34
C ARG A 385 -10.00 23.84 12.67
N HIS A 386 -9.63 24.81 13.51
CA HIS A 386 -10.23 25.01 14.82
C HIS A 386 -11.41 25.99 14.81
N GLY A 387 -11.42 26.95 13.89
CA GLY A 387 -12.37 28.05 13.86
C GLY A 387 -12.00 29.23 14.77
N GLY A 388 -10.76 29.30 15.26
CA GLY A 388 -10.31 30.38 16.16
C GLY A 388 -8.86 30.27 16.59
N PRO A 389 -8.32 31.25 17.34
CA PRO A 389 -6.91 31.35 17.69
C PRO A 389 -6.51 30.55 18.93
N ASN A 390 -7.46 30.04 19.72
CA ASN A 390 -7.20 29.39 21.02
C ASN A 390 -6.95 27.87 20.91
N PHE A 391 -6.49 27.36 19.75
CA PHE A 391 -6.30 25.93 19.52
C PHE A 391 -5.24 25.27 20.43
N GLU A 392 -4.27 26.02 20.94
CA GLU A 392 -3.28 25.55 21.91
C GLU A 392 -3.90 25.27 23.30
N GLN A 393 -5.14 25.70 23.54
CA GLN A 393 -5.87 25.43 24.79
C GLN A 393 -6.64 24.10 24.76
N ILE A 394 -6.76 23.45 23.60
CA ILE A 394 -7.35 22.12 23.49
C ILE A 394 -6.47 21.13 24.27
N PRO A 395 -7.04 20.20 25.06
CA PRO A 395 -6.27 19.33 25.96
C PRO A 395 -5.04 18.65 25.34
N ILE A 396 -5.14 18.11 24.13
CA ILE A 396 -4.02 17.46 23.43
C ILE A 396 -2.93 18.43 22.94
N ASN A 397 -3.24 19.72 22.82
CA ASN A 397 -2.28 20.73 22.38
C ASN A 397 -1.59 21.45 23.55
N ARG A 398 -2.21 21.44 24.73
CA ARG A 398 -1.68 22.13 25.91
C ARG A 398 -0.29 21.61 26.28
N PRO A 399 0.66 22.49 26.59
CA PRO A 399 1.92 22.08 27.20
C PRO A 399 1.70 21.58 28.63
N ILE A 400 2.61 20.77 29.13
CA ILE A 400 2.61 20.30 30.53
C ILE A 400 3.26 21.29 31.50
N VAL A 401 3.68 22.45 31.00
CA VAL A 401 4.29 23.55 31.76
C VAL A 401 3.33 24.75 31.84
N PRO A 402 3.47 25.62 32.86
CA PRO A 402 2.69 26.86 32.93
C PRO A 402 2.86 27.76 31.70
N VAL A 403 1.78 28.40 31.27
CA VAL A 403 1.77 29.36 30.16
C VAL A 403 1.62 30.78 30.71
N HIS A 404 2.59 31.64 30.42
CA HIS A 404 2.61 33.04 30.87
C HIS A 404 2.96 33.97 29.71
N ASN A 405 1.98 34.76 29.26
CA ASN A 405 2.15 35.75 28.20
C ASN A 405 1.05 36.82 28.27
N ASN A 406 1.05 37.73 27.29
CA ASN A 406 0.08 38.81 27.16
C ASN A 406 -0.99 38.55 26.08
N ASN A 407 -1.10 37.33 25.56
CA ASN A 407 -2.18 36.97 24.63
C ASN A 407 -3.52 36.97 25.39
N ARG A 408 -4.57 37.51 24.79
CA ARG A 408 -5.90 37.66 25.40
C ARG A 408 -7.01 37.36 24.39
N ASP A 409 -8.22 37.21 24.92
CA ASP A 409 -9.47 37.12 24.17
C ASP A 409 -9.48 35.97 23.15
N GLY A 410 -9.98 36.23 21.93
CA GLY A 410 -10.22 35.22 20.90
C GLY A 410 -11.44 34.35 21.19
N ALA A 411 -12.02 33.76 20.13
CA ALA A 411 -13.15 32.84 20.28
C ALA A 411 -12.79 31.64 21.18
N ALA A 412 -13.75 31.18 21.98
CA ALA A 412 -13.61 30.04 22.88
C ALA A 412 -12.39 30.11 23.83
N GLN A 413 -12.14 31.29 24.42
CA GLN A 413 -11.15 31.45 25.48
C GLN A 413 -11.50 30.61 26.72
N MET A 414 -10.66 29.63 27.07
CA MET A 414 -10.88 28.71 28.19
C MET A 414 -10.23 29.17 29.50
N MET A 415 -9.37 30.20 29.44
CA MET A 415 -8.62 30.71 30.59
C MET A 415 -9.14 32.05 31.07
N ILE A 416 -9.21 32.24 32.39
CA ILE A 416 -9.49 33.54 33.01
C ILE A 416 -8.18 34.15 33.51
N HIS A 417 -7.68 35.13 32.77
CA HIS A 417 -6.39 35.76 33.06
C HIS A 417 -6.50 36.68 34.28
N ARG A 418 -5.77 36.36 35.35
CA ARG A 418 -5.74 37.18 36.58
C ARG A 418 -4.99 38.50 36.43
N ASN A 419 -4.09 38.61 35.45
CA ASN A 419 -3.31 39.82 35.21
C ASN A 419 -4.10 40.78 34.30
N PRO A 420 -4.62 41.92 34.84
CA PRO A 420 -5.32 42.90 34.02
C PRO A 420 -4.36 43.71 33.13
N ILE A 421 -3.05 43.70 33.42
CA ILE A 421 -2.02 44.48 32.71
C ILE A 421 -1.39 43.60 31.63
N HIS A 422 -1.96 43.63 30.43
CA HIS A 422 -1.65 42.71 29.33
C HIS A 422 -0.73 43.34 28.25
N TYR A 423 0.31 44.05 28.69
CA TYR A 423 1.30 44.69 27.80
C TYR A 423 2.69 44.76 28.46
N THR A 424 3.73 44.96 27.65
CA THR A 424 5.14 45.13 28.10
C THR A 424 5.80 46.23 27.27
N PRO A 425 6.62 47.12 27.86
CA PRO A 425 6.95 47.18 29.29
C PRO A 425 5.80 47.72 30.15
N ASN A 426 5.74 47.34 31.43
CA ASN A 426 4.74 47.85 32.37
C ASN A 426 5.28 47.99 33.81
N SER A 427 4.80 48.99 34.57
CA SER A 427 5.10 49.12 36.00
C SER A 427 3.99 48.57 36.91
N LEU A 428 2.74 48.57 36.43
CA LEU A 428 1.55 48.19 37.19
C LEU A 428 1.51 46.71 37.61
N ASN A 429 2.22 45.84 36.89
CA ASN A 429 2.44 44.44 37.26
C ASN A 429 3.94 44.12 37.42
N SER A 430 4.76 45.12 37.75
CA SER A 430 6.21 44.98 37.94
C SER A 430 6.92 44.31 36.75
N ASP A 431 6.56 44.72 35.53
CA ASP A 431 7.07 44.23 34.25
C ASP A 431 6.93 42.72 34.03
N LYS A 432 5.92 42.11 34.67
CA LYS A 432 5.57 40.69 34.49
C LYS A 432 4.49 40.48 33.43
N PRO A 433 4.52 39.36 32.69
CA PRO A 433 5.56 38.33 32.68
C PRO A 433 6.89 38.85 32.12
N MET A 434 8.01 38.46 32.75
CA MET A 434 9.36 38.94 32.39
C MET A 434 9.82 38.35 31.06
N GLN A 435 10.64 39.11 30.32
CA GLN A 435 11.28 38.62 29.09
C GLN A 435 12.31 37.52 29.41
N ALA A 436 12.32 36.45 28.62
CA ALA A 436 13.32 35.37 28.68
C ALA A 436 14.16 35.38 27.39
N ASN A 437 15.46 35.11 27.50
CA ASN A 437 16.41 35.11 26.38
C ASN A 437 17.57 34.12 26.62
N LYS A 438 18.64 34.19 25.81
CA LYS A 438 19.83 33.32 25.94
C LYS A 438 20.38 33.26 27.37
N THR A 439 20.41 34.38 28.08
CA THR A 439 21.09 34.58 29.37
C THR A 439 20.16 34.57 30.58
N HIS A 440 18.86 34.81 30.39
CA HIS A 440 17.89 34.92 31.49
C HIS A 440 16.65 34.08 31.21
N GLY A 441 16.12 33.41 32.24
CA GLY A 441 14.84 32.72 32.17
C GLY A 441 14.78 31.50 31.25
N ARG A 442 15.93 30.97 30.80
CA ARG A 442 16.04 29.84 29.84
C ARG A 442 15.25 30.10 28.54
N GLY A 443 15.21 31.34 28.07
CA GLY A 443 14.51 31.67 26.84
C GLY A 443 15.10 30.99 25.61
N PHE A 444 14.24 30.77 24.60
CA PHE A 444 14.66 30.49 23.23
C PHE A 444 15.56 31.62 22.73
N PHE A 445 16.48 31.29 21.82
CA PHE A 445 17.30 32.25 21.12
C PHE A 445 17.67 31.68 19.75
N THR A 446 17.62 32.52 18.72
CA THR A 446 18.20 32.20 17.42
C THR A 446 19.71 32.06 17.56
N THR A 447 20.28 31.08 16.85
CA THR A 447 21.71 30.79 16.82
C THR A 447 22.51 32.06 16.54
N PRO A 448 23.31 32.58 17.49
CA PRO A 448 23.93 33.90 17.35
C PRO A 448 24.97 34.01 16.22
N GLY A 449 25.50 32.89 15.74
CA GLY A 449 26.44 32.83 14.61
C GLY A 449 25.78 32.92 13.23
N ARG A 450 24.45 32.79 13.15
CA ARG A 450 23.72 32.95 11.89
C ARG A 450 23.83 34.41 11.44
N HIS A 451 24.20 34.59 10.18
CA HIS A 451 24.28 35.88 9.53
C HIS A 451 23.71 35.75 8.12
N ALA A 452 23.20 36.84 7.58
CA ALA A 452 22.73 36.93 6.21
C ALA A 452 23.50 38.03 5.49
N GLU A 453 24.04 37.71 4.32
CA GLU A 453 24.73 38.65 3.42
C GLU A 453 24.22 38.40 2.00
N GLY A 454 24.01 39.48 1.24
CA GLY A 454 23.58 39.41 -0.16
C GLY A 454 22.32 40.24 -0.47
N PRO A 455 21.97 40.36 -1.76
CA PRO A 455 20.76 41.06 -2.21
C PRO A 455 19.50 40.24 -1.91
N TYR A 456 18.36 40.92 -1.74
CA TYR A 456 17.05 40.25 -1.73
C TYR A 456 16.72 39.73 -3.13
N VAL A 457 16.59 38.42 -3.28
CA VAL A 457 16.34 37.73 -4.56
C VAL A 457 15.23 36.69 -4.44
N ARG A 458 14.69 36.27 -5.59
CA ARG A 458 13.77 35.13 -5.74
C ARG A 458 14.36 34.17 -6.77
N THR A 459 15.38 33.43 -6.37
CA THR A 459 16.16 32.54 -7.23
C THR A 459 16.54 31.28 -6.47
N ASP A 460 16.56 30.14 -7.15
CA ASP A 460 17.17 28.92 -6.60
C ASP A 460 18.69 29.06 -6.67
N PRO A 461 19.44 28.61 -5.65
CA PRO A 461 20.90 28.63 -5.69
C PRO A 461 21.43 27.56 -6.66
N ASP A 462 22.56 27.83 -7.32
CA ASP A 462 23.20 26.86 -8.23
C ASP A 462 23.53 25.52 -7.54
N SER A 463 23.76 25.54 -6.21
CA SER A 463 24.02 24.34 -5.40
C SER A 463 22.84 23.35 -5.36
N PHE A 464 21.64 23.78 -5.75
CA PHE A 464 20.41 22.99 -5.75
C PHE A 464 20.09 22.35 -7.13
N ALA A 465 20.90 22.63 -8.16
CA ALA A 465 20.60 22.31 -9.56
C ALA A 465 20.72 20.82 -9.95
N ASP A 466 21.40 19.98 -9.16
CA ASP A 466 21.46 18.54 -9.43
C ASP A 466 20.21 17.84 -8.89
N HIS A 467 19.37 17.34 -9.80
CA HIS A 467 18.13 16.65 -9.46
C HIS A 467 18.15 15.14 -9.73
N TRP A 468 19.25 14.60 -10.27
CA TRP A 468 19.26 13.25 -10.86
C TRP A 468 20.27 12.30 -10.21
N SER A 469 21.38 12.81 -9.67
CA SER A 469 22.42 11.96 -9.05
C SER A 469 21.88 11.20 -7.82
N GLN A 470 21.17 11.87 -6.90
CA GLN A 470 20.65 11.16 -5.73
C GLN A 470 19.49 10.18 -5.99
N PRO A 471 18.53 10.44 -6.91
CA PRO A 471 17.63 9.39 -7.38
C PRO A 471 18.37 8.15 -7.90
N ARG A 472 19.48 8.34 -8.62
CA ARG A 472 20.33 7.25 -9.11
C ARG A 472 21.03 6.53 -7.96
N LEU A 473 21.59 7.25 -6.98
CA LEU A 473 22.15 6.70 -5.74
C LEU A 473 21.16 5.79 -5.01
N PHE A 474 19.93 6.27 -4.81
CA PHE A 474 18.87 5.49 -4.18
C PHE A 474 18.55 4.23 -5.02
N TYR A 475 18.29 4.39 -6.32
CA TYR A 475 17.95 3.25 -7.18
C TYR A 475 19.06 2.20 -7.22
N ASN A 476 20.33 2.62 -7.32
CA ASN A 476 21.49 1.72 -7.32
C ASN A 476 21.55 0.86 -6.05
N SER A 477 21.18 1.46 -4.92
CA SER A 477 21.23 0.85 -3.59
C SER A 477 20.17 -0.23 -3.37
N LEU A 478 19.16 -0.33 -4.24
CA LEU A 478 18.09 -1.33 -4.14
C LEU A 478 18.52 -2.72 -4.64
N THR A 479 17.97 -3.77 -4.03
CA THR A 479 18.11 -5.16 -4.55
C THR A 479 17.42 -5.29 -5.92
N PRO A 480 17.74 -6.30 -6.75
CA PRO A 480 17.10 -6.48 -8.05
C PRO A 480 15.56 -6.56 -7.99
N ALA A 481 15.00 -7.22 -6.96
CA ALA A 481 13.56 -7.30 -6.75
C ALA A 481 12.94 -5.94 -6.40
N GLU A 482 13.62 -5.13 -5.58
CA GLU A 482 13.18 -3.78 -5.22
C GLU A 482 13.27 -2.82 -6.42
N LYS A 483 14.33 -2.93 -7.24
CA LYS A 483 14.45 -2.20 -8.51
C LYS A 483 13.27 -2.51 -9.42
N GLN A 484 12.90 -3.78 -9.57
CA GLN A 484 11.74 -4.19 -10.36
C GLN A 484 10.42 -3.62 -9.80
N GLN A 485 10.27 -3.52 -8.46
CA GLN A 485 9.08 -2.90 -7.86
C GLN A 485 8.94 -1.42 -8.21
N VAL A 486 10.05 -0.67 -8.22
CA VAL A 486 10.07 0.74 -8.66
C VAL A 486 9.60 0.84 -10.10
N ILE A 487 10.19 0.03 -11.00
CA ILE A 487 9.83 -0.01 -12.42
C ILE A 487 8.37 -0.37 -12.62
N ASP A 488 7.85 -1.39 -11.95
CA ASP A 488 6.46 -1.81 -12.08
C ASP A 488 5.48 -0.78 -11.48
N GLY A 489 5.92 -0.04 -10.45
CA GLY A 489 5.20 1.12 -9.93
C GLY A 489 5.07 2.21 -10.99
N MET A 490 6.20 2.61 -11.59
CA MET A 490 6.24 3.61 -12.64
C MET A 490 5.42 3.18 -13.86
N ARG A 491 5.65 1.97 -14.41
CA ARG A 491 4.87 1.41 -15.53
C ARG A 491 3.37 1.47 -15.28
N PHE A 492 2.94 1.13 -14.07
CA PHE A 492 1.53 1.16 -13.72
C PHE A 492 0.96 2.56 -13.76
N GLU A 493 1.60 3.51 -13.09
CA GLU A 493 1.07 4.87 -13.00
C GLU A 493 1.15 5.59 -14.33
N THR A 494 2.28 5.47 -15.05
CA THR A 494 2.45 6.12 -16.35
C THR A 494 1.51 5.52 -17.41
N SER A 495 1.10 4.25 -17.29
CA SER A 495 0.05 3.67 -18.14
C SER A 495 -1.34 4.31 -17.97
N LYS A 496 -1.54 5.13 -16.92
CA LYS A 496 -2.79 5.87 -16.67
C LYS A 496 -2.75 7.30 -17.17
N ILE A 497 -1.58 7.79 -17.59
CA ILE A 497 -1.42 9.09 -18.22
C ILE A 497 -2.06 9.02 -19.62
N GLN A 498 -2.87 10.02 -19.95
CA GLN A 498 -3.50 10.14 -21.26
C GLN A 498 -2.63 10.96 -22.21
N SER A 499 -1.99 12.03 -21.73
CA SER A 499 -1.13 12.89 -22.54
C SER A 499 0.17 12.22 -22.97
N ASP A 500 0.37 12.07 -24.28
CA ASP A 500 1.62 11.54 -24.83
C ASP A 500 2.81 12.48 -24.63
N THR A 501 2.57 13.78 -24.60
CA THR A 501 3.61 14.78 -24.25
C THR A 501 4.14 14.53 -22.85
N VAL A 502 3.24 14.35 -21.87
CA VAL A 502 3.63 14.07 -20.49
C VAL A 502 4.43 12.76 -20.41
N LYS A 503 3.97 11.69 -21.07
CA LYS A 503 4.72 10.42 -21.11
C LYS A 503 6.13 10.59 -21.66
N LYS A 504 6.30 11.33 -22.76
CA LYS A 504 7.61 11.62 -23.36
C LYS A 504 8.51 12.42 -22.42
N ASN A 505 7.97 13.47 -21.79
CA ASN A 505 8.71 14.28 -20.82
C ASN A 505 9.16 13.43 -19.61
N VAL A 506 8.29 12.56 -19.10
CA VAL A 506 8.64 11.61 -18.03
C VAL A 506 9.81 10.73 -18.44
N LEU A 507 9.78 10.13 -19.65
CA LEU A 507 10.88 9.29 -20.12
C LEU A 507 12.20 10.06 -20.25
N GLN A 508 12.16 11.32 -20.67
CA GLN A 508 13.35 12.19 -20.72
C GLN A 508 13.94 12.40 -19.32
N GLN A 509 13.12 12.67 -18.31
CA GLN A 509 13.60 12.86 -16.94
C GLN A 509 14.11 11.56 -16.30
N LEU A 510 13.42 10.44 -16.52
CA LEU A 510 13.89 9.13 -16.07
C LEU A 510 15.22 8.76 -16.72
N ASN A 511 15.40 9.12 -17.99
CA ASN A 511 16.62 8.85 -18.73
C ASN A 511 17.83 9.54 -18.10
N LYS A 512 17.68 10.75 -17.58
CA LYS A 512 18.76 11.45 -16.87
C LYS A 512 19.17 10.78 -15.54
N VAL A 513 18.26 10.02 -14.91
CA VAL A 513 18.59 9.19 -13.74
C VAL A 513 19.24 7.86 -14.19
N SER A 514 18.58 7.14 -15.09
CA SER A 514 19.04 5.84 -15.59
C SER A 514 18.35 5.49 -16.91
N ASN A 515 19.16 5.24 -17.94
CA ASN A 515 18.64 4.76 -19.22
C ASN A 515 17.91 3.40 -19.11
N ASP A 516 18.37 2.48 -18.26
CA ASP A 516 17.68 1.19 -18.02
C ASP A 516 16.26 1.40 -17.49
N VAL A 517 16.10 2.31 -16.54
CA VAL A 517 14.78 2.67 -15.98
C VAL A 517 13.89 3.23 -17.08
N ALA A 518 14.39 4.24 -17.82
CA ALA A 518 13.63 4.86 -18.90
C ALA A 518 13.25 3.86 -19.98
N ALA A 519 14.17 3.00 -20.43
CA ALA A 519 13.93 1.97 -21.43
C ALA A 519 12.83 0.99 -20.98
N ARG A 520 12.92 0.47 -19.75
CA ARG A 520 11.95 -0.49 -19.23
C ARG A 520 10.56 0.12 -19.04
N VAL A 521 10.47 1.40 -18.71
CA VAL A 521 9.19 2.13 -18.65
C VAL A 521 8.66 2.44 -20.06
N ALA A 522 9.52 2.86 -20.98
CA ALA A 522 9.16 3.18 -22.37
C ALA A 522 8.53 1.98 -23.09
N VAL A 523 9.09 0.78 -22.90
CA VAL A 523 8.56 -0.48 -23.44
C VAL A 523 7.11 -0.70 -23.02
N ALA A 524 6.77 -0.46 -21.74
CA ALA A 524 5.39 -0.63 -21.26
C ALA A 524 4.42 0.45 -21.77
N LEU A 525 4.93 1.59 -22.22
CA LEU A 525 4.15 2.68 -22.79
C LEU A 525 4.05 2.62 -24.32
N GLY A 526 4.78 1.68 -24.97
CA GLY A 526 4.87 1.62 -26.42
C GLY A 526 5.55 2.86 -27.03
N LEU A 527 6.50 3.47 -26.31
CA LEU A 527 7.22 4.67 -26.75
C LEU A 527 8.67 4.34 -27.10
N GLU A 528 9.27 5.18 -27.95
CA GLU A 528 10.69 5.09 -28.30
C GLU A 528 11.58 5.22 -27.06
N ILE A 529 12.62 4.41 -27.00
CA ILE A 529 13.60 4.44 -25.91
C ILE A 529 14.52 5.65 -26.15
N PRO A 530 14.61 6.61 -25.21
CA PRO A 530 15.51 7.74 -25.36
C PRO A 530 16.97 7.28 -25.39
N ALA A 531 17.80 7.97 -26.17
CA ALA A 531 19.25 7.73 -26.17
C ALA A 531 19.84 8.03 -24.77
N PRO A 532 20.84 7.25 -24.30
CA PRO A 532 21.45 7.49 -22.99
C PRO A 532 21.99 8.92 -22.84
N ASP A 533 21.73 9.55 -21.70
CA ASP A 533 22.29 10.84 -21.30
C ASP A 533 23.15 10.63 -20.04
N PRO A 534 24.47 10.40 -20.18
CA PRO A 534 25.32 9.98 -19.07
C PRO A 534 25.67 11.09 -18.07
N THR A 535 25.15 12.31 -18.23
CA THR A 535 25.53 13.49 -17.43
C THR A 535 25.52 13.26 -15.91
N TYR A 536 24.54 12.50 -15.40
CA TYR A 536 24.38 12.21 -13.97
C TYR A 536 24.51 10.73 -13.61
N TYR A 537 24.99 9.90 -14.54
CA TYR A 537 25.12 8.46 -14.30
C TYR A 537 26.31 8.16 -13.41
N HIS A 538 26.09 7.35 -12.38
CA HIS A 538 27.14 6.79 -11.54
C HIS A 538 26.67 5.47 -10.94
N ASP A 539 27.61 4.70 -10.40
CA ASP A 539 27.34 3.38 -9.81
C ASP A 539 27.47 3.35 -8.27
N ASN A 540 27.66 4.52 -7.64
CA ASN A 540 27.65 4.65 -6.18
C ASN A 540 26.34 4.11 -5.57
N THR A 541 26.48 3.53 -4.38
CA THR A 541 25.41 3.00 -3.53
C THR A 541 25.56 3.55 -2.11
N THR A 542 24.50 3.51 -1.32
CA THR A 542 24.49 3.85 0.11
C THR A 542 23.65 2.83 0.88
N ALA A 543 24.05 2.55 2.12
CA ALA A 543 23.38 1.61 2.98
C ALA A 543 22.05 2.16 3.51
N GLY A 544 21.25 1.29 4.15
CA GLY A 544 20.10 1.76 4.92
C GLY A 544 18.87 2.12 4.08
N PHE A 545 18.72 1.60 2.85
CA PHE A 545 17.47 1.73 2.06
C PHE A 545 16.88 0.40 1.57
N ASN A 546 17.59 -0.71 1.70
CA ASN A 546 17.03 -2.04 1.42
C ASN A 546 16.07 -2.47 2.52
N PHE A 547 15.07 -3.26 2.13
CA PHE A 547 14.03 -3.77 2.99
C PHE A 547 13.71 -5.25 2.71
N LEU A 548 14.12 -5.79 1.56
CA LEU A 548 14.08 -7.24 1.28
C LEU A 548 15.41 -7.96 1.52
N LYS A 549 16.47 -7.22 1.86
CA LYS A 549 17.80 -7.80 2.02
C LYS A 549 17.94 -8.61 3.30
N ASP A 550 17.43 -8.07 4.41
CA ASP A 550 17.61 -8.63 5.75
C ASP A 550 16.26 -9.17 6.29
N PRO A 551 16.24 -10.32 6.97
CA PRO A 551 15.04 -10.83 7.63
C PRO A 551 14.49 -9.87 8.68
N LEU A 552 13.20 -10.01 9.00
CA LEU A 552 12.62 -9.29 10.13
C LEU A 552 13.34 -9.70 11.43
N PRO A 553 13.77 -8.72 12.24
CA PRO A 553 14.46 -8.98 13.50
C PRO A 553 13.54 -9.66 14.53
N THR A 554 12.24 -9.37 14.49
CA THR A 554 11.22 -10.06 15.29
C THR A 554 9.93 -10.29 14.49
N ILE A 555 9.20 -11.34 14.87
CA ILE A 555 7.88 -11.69 14.32
C ILE A 555 6.72 -11.28 15.23
N ALA A 556 7.01 -10.77 16.43
CA ALA A 556 5.98 -10.29 17.35
C ALA A 556 5.14 -9.22 16.64
N GLY A 557 3.83 -9.17 16.87
CA GLY A 557 2.91 -8.25 16.20
C GLY A 557 2.43 -8.67 14.80
N LEU A 558 3.10 -9.63 14.14
CA LEU A 558 2.59 -10.22 12.90
C LEU A 558 1.31 -11.04 13.14
N LYS A 559 0.53 -11.23 12.09
CA LYS A 559 -0.75 -11.94 12.13
C LYS A 559 -0.69 -13.24 11.34
N VAL A 560 -1.11 -14.33 11.97
CA VAL A 560 -1.27 -15.62 11.30
C VAL A 560 -2.74 -15.98 11.25
N GLY A 561 -3.27 -16.22 10.05
CA GLY A 561 -4.60 -16.75 9.86
C GLY A 561 -4.57 -18.28 9.94
N VAL A 562 -5.27 -18.87 10.92
CA VAL A 562 -5.45 -20.32 10.97
C VAL A 562 -6.81 -20.65 10.40
N LEU A 563 -6.76 -21.34 9.27
CA LEU A 563 -7.85 -21.73 8.43
C LEU A 563 -8.39 -23.09 8.92
N ALA A 564 -9.53 -23.09 9.61
CA ALA A 564 -10.08 -24.25 10.33
C ALA A 564 -11.54 -24.54 9.96
N SER A 565 -12.06 -25.72 10.26
CA SER A 565 -13.47 -26.05 10.07
C SER A 565 -14.18 -26.29 11.41
N VAL A 566 -15.36 -25.68 11.60
CA VAL A 566 -16.18 -25.93 12.80
C VAL A 566 -16.73 -27.35 12.85
N ASP A 567 -16.83 -28.01 11.71
CA ASP A 567 -17.37 -29.37 11.60
C ASP A 567 -16.27 -30.43 11.79
N ALA A 568 -15.02 -30.01 12.02
CA ALA A 568 -13.89 -30.86 12.33
C ALA A 568 -13.27 -30.48 13.69
N ALA A 569 -13.62 -31.22 14.75
CA ALA A 569 -13.14 -30.95 16.11
C ALA A 569 -11.60 -30.86 16.22
N ARG A 570 -10.89 -31.73 15.48
CA ARG A 570 -9.42 -31.74 15.40
C ARG A 570 -8.86 -30.44 14.81
N SER A 571 -9.56 -29.81 13.86
CA SER A 571 -9.21 -28.53 13.26
C SER A 571 -9.15 -27.42 14.30
N LEU A 572 -10.19 -27.32 15.14
CA LEU A 572 -10.28 -26.31 16.20
C LEU A 572 -9.26 -26.56 17.32
N SER A 573 -9.00 -27.83 17.67
CA SER A 573 -7.96 -28.18 18.62
C SER A 573 -6.55 -27.77 18.13
N GLN A 574 -6.23 -28.04 16.87
CA GLN A 574 -4.97 -27.59 16.25
C GLN A 574 -4.86 -26.06 16.20
N ALA A 575 -5.96 -25.38 15.87
CA ALA A 575 -5.99 -23.92 15.87
C ALA A 575 -5.75 -23.33 17.27
N ALA A 576 -6.32 -23.94 18.31
CA ALA A 576 -6.08 -23.55 19.70
C ALA A 576 -4.62 -23.80 20.12
N GLU A 577 -4.03 -24.92 19.71
CA GLU A 577 -2.63 -25.23 20.01
C GLU A 577 -1.66 -24.27 19.31
N LEU A 578 -1.89 -23.98 18.01
CA LEU A 578 -1.13 -22.97 17.27
C LEU A 578 -1.24 -21.58 17.92
N LYS A 579 -2.46 -21.18 18.30
CA LYS A 579 -2.71 -19.92 19.00
C LYS A 579 -1.93 -19.86 20.31
N SER A 580 -1.91 -20.93 21.09
CA SER A 580 -1.13 -21.00 22.34
C SER A 580 0.37 -20.90 22.10
N LYS A 581 0.92 -21.61 21.10
CA LYS A 581 2.36 -21.62 20.82
C LYS A 581 2.86 -20.30 20.23
N LEU A 582 2.08 -19.68 19.34
CA LEU A 582 2.42 -18.41 18.69
C LEU A 582 2.15 -17.18 19.57
N ASP A 583 1.21 -17.24 20.53
CA ASP A 583 1.00 -16.16 21.51
C ASP A 583 2.25 -15.94 22.39
N GLY A 584 2.99 -17.01 22.72
CA GLY A 584 4.26 -16.94 23.45
C GLY A 584 5.34 -16.12 22.73
N GLU A 585 5.26 -16.06 21.40
CA GLU A 585 6.17 -15.34 20.50
C GLU A 585 5.64 -13.94 20.14
N GLY A 586 4.48 -13.57 20.69
CA GLY A 586 3.83 -12.31 20.41
C GLY A 586 3.17 -12.22 19.03
N VAL A 587 2.98 -13.34 18.32
CA VAL A 587 2.26 -13.40 17.04
C VAL A 587 0.76 -13.50 17.31
N THR A 588 -0.04 -12.68 16.62
CA THR A 588 -1.51 -12.72 16.75
C THR A 588 -2.08 -13.79 15.83
N VAL A 589 -2.63 -14.86 16.40
CA VAL A 589 -3.37 -15.88 15.66
C VAL A 589 -4.84 -15.53 15.56
N ILE A 590 -5.38 -15.56 14.34
CA ILE A 590 -6.79 -15.36 14.04
C ILE A 590 -7.33 -16.67 13.47
N VAL A 591 -8.19 -17.34 14.22
CA VAL A 591 -8.85 -18.57 13.76
C VAL A 591 -10.03 -18.21 12.87
N VAL A 592 -10.03 -18.71 11.64
CA VAL A 592 -11.05 -18.45 10.62
C VAL A 592 -11.79 -19.75 10.31
N ALA A 593 -13.12 -19.70 10.33
CA ALA A 593 -13.97 -20.84 9.99
C ALA A 593 -15.23 -20.41 9.21
N GLU A 594 -16.15 -21.35 8.94
CA GLU A 594 -17.36 -21.13 8.15
C GLU A 594 -18.37 -20.23 8.89
N ARG A 595 -18.47 -20.39 10.21
CA ARG A 595 -19.38 -19.66 11.10
C ARG A 595 -18.72 -19.40 12.45
N MET A 596 -19.28 -18.44 13.20
CA MET A 596 -18.84 -18.18 14.57
C MET A 596 -19.15 -19.39 15.46
N ALA A 597 -18.13 -19.83 16.22
CA ALA A 597 -18.19 -20.88 17.21
C ALA A 597 -17.16 -20.59 18.32
N GLU A 598 -17.16 -21.39 19.38
CA GLU A 598 -16.13 -21.26 20.41
C GLU A 598 -14.74 -21.49 19.80
N GLY A 599 -13.80 -20.57 20.08
CA GLY A 599 -12.44 -20.62 19.53
C GLY A 599 -12.28 -20.01 18.13
N VAL A 600 -13.36 -19.58 17.47
CA VAL A 600 -13.32 -18.93 16.14
C VAL A 600 -13.32 -17.40 16.30
N ASP A 601 -12.35 -16.73 15.66
CA ASP A 601 -12.18 -15.28 15.72
C ASP A 601 -12.85 -14.56 14.53
N ALA A 602 -12.95 -15.22 13.37
CA ALA A 602 -13.56 -14.65 12.16
C ALA A 602 -14.19 -15.72 11.26
N THR A 603 -15.06 -15.28 10.34
CA THR A 603 -15.63 -16.15 9.30
C THR A 603 -14.89 -15.99 7.97
N TYR A 604 -14.90 -17.00 7.11
CA TYR A 604 -14.33 -16.89 5.74
C TYR A 604 -14.93 -15.74 4.94
N THR A 605 -16.22 -15.47 5.15
CA THR A 605 -16.93 -14.38 4.47
C THR A 605 -16.43 -13.00 4.90
N SER A 606 -16.04 -12.82 6.16
CA SER A 606 -15.70 -11.53 6.75
C SER A 606 -14.21 -11.14 6.67
N ILE A 607 -13.32 -12.09 6.33
CA ILE A 607 -11.88 -11.85 6.27
C ILE A 607 -11.27 -12.23 4.92
N ARG A 608 -10.09 -11.69 4.61
CA ARG A 608 -9.36 -11.91 3.36
C ARG A 608 -7.88 -12.10 3.66
N SER A 609 -7.14 -12.71 2.74
CA SER A 609 -5.72 -13.06 2.95
C SER A 609 -4.81 -11.86 3.20
N ASN A 610 -5.18 -10.66 2.75
CA ASN A 610 -4.44 -9.43 3.03
C ASN A 610 -4.51 -8.97 4.50
N ALA A 611 -5.26 -9.67 5.35
CA ALA A 611 -5.28 -9.45 6.80
C ALA A 611 -4.19 -10.22 7.56
N PHE A 612 -3.46 -11.11 6.88
CA PHE A 612 -2.47 -12.01 7.50
C PHE A 612 -1.09 -11.87 6.84
N ASP A 613 -0.06 -12.09 7.65
CA ASP A 613 1.35 -12.16 7.25
C ASP A 613 1.78 -13.62 6.99
N GLY A 614 1.06 -14.60 7.57
CA GLY A 614 1.16 -16.02 7.25
C GLY A 614 -0.20 -16.72 7.35
N LEU A 615 -0.37 -17.83 6.65
CA LEU A 615 -1.55 -18.69 6.75
C LEU A 615 -1.17 -20.10 7.19
N VAL A 616 -2.04 -20.73 7.97
CA VAL A 616 -1.94 -22.15 8.31
C VAL A 616 -3.28 -22.82 8.03
N VAL A 617 -3.28 -23.91 7.26
CA VAL A 617 -4.45 -24.77 7.08
C VAL A 617 -4.45 -25.88 8.13
N ALA A 618 -5.46 -25.87 8.98
CA ALA A 618 -5.68 -26.92 9.96
C ALA A 618 -6.38 -28.12 9.33
N GLU A 619 -6.16 -29.29 9.91
CA GLU A 619 -6.73 -30.57 9.48
C GLU A 619 -8.27 -30.52 9.49
N GLY A 620 -8.92 -31.07 8.48
CA GLY A 620 -10.36 -31.01 8.26
C GLY A 620 -10.81 -29.75 7.50
N ALA A 621 -9.92 -28.79 7.25
CA ALA A 621 -10.22 -27.59 6.48
C ALA A 621 -9.69 -27.66 5.02
N GLU A 622 -9.06 -28.77 4.63
CA GLU A 622 -8.41 -28.94 3.32
C GLU A 622 -9.31 -28.71 2.10
N LYS A 623 -10.61 -28.97 2.24
CA LYS A 623 -11.59 -28.79 1.16
C LYS A 623 -11.96 -27.32 0.91
N LEU A 624 -11.51 -26.40 1.77
CA LEU A 624 -11.97 -25.00 1.79
C LEU A 624 -10.99 -24.02 1.16
N PHE A 625 -9.76 -24.43 0.79
CA PHE A 625 -8.68 -23.48 0.43
C PHE A 625 -7.98 -23.75 -0.90
N ASN A 626 -7.84 -22.67 -1.68
CA ASN A 626 -7.19 -22.63 -2.99
C ASN A 626 -6.48 -21.27 -3.24
N ARG A 627 -5.62 -20.74 -2.33
CA ARG A 627 -4.89 -19.43 -2.54
C ARG A 627 -3.55 -19.26 -1.81
N LYS A 628 -2.68 -18.41 -2.41
CA LYS A 628 -1.24 -18.13 -2.10
C LYS A 628 -0.97 -17.01 -1.07
N VAL A 629 -0.30 -17.38 0.02
CA VAL A 629 0.48 -16.60 1.03
C VAL A 629 1.56 -17.57 1.56
N PRO A 630 2.50 -17.27 2.48
CA PRO A 630 3.26 -18.32 3.15
C PRO A 630 2.24 -19.25 3.83
N VAL A 631 2.17 -20.51 3.39
CA VAL A 631 1.16 -21.45 3.88
C VAL A 631 1.86 -22.60 4.57
N ALA A 632 1.45 -22.88 5.81
CA ALA A 632 1.75 -24.14 6.48
C ALA A 632 0.51 -25.02 6.58
N ALA A 633 0.68 -26.34 6.56
CA ALA A 633 -0.42 -27.29 6.70
C ALA A 633 -0.05 -28.37 7.71
N ILE A 634 -1.03 -28.78 8.51
CA ILE A 634 -0.87 -29.80 9.54
C ILE A 634 -1.53 -31.11 9.11
N GLY A 635 -0.76 -32.20 9.04
CA GLY A 635 -1.26 -33.54 8.76
C GLY A 635 -1.92 -33.64 7.39
N SER A 636 -3.15 -34.16 7.34
CA SER A 636 -3.90 -34.30 6.08
C SER A 636 -4.29 -32.97 5.45
N ALA A 637 -4.14 -31.84 6.16
CA ALA A 637 -4.32 -30.51 5.59
C ALA A 637 -3.32 -30.19 4.48
N SER A 638 -2.21 -30.93 4.36
CA SER A 638 -1.25 -30.80 3.26
C SER A 638 -1.91 -31.05 1.89
N ALA A 639 -3.01 -31.81 1.84
CA ALA A 639 -3.85 -31.95 0.65
C ALA A 639 -4.45 -30.60 0.18
N ALA A 640 -4.60 -29.62 1.08
CA ALA A 640 -4.98 -28.26 0.69
C ALA A 640 -3.95 -27.62 -0.26
N PHE A 641 -2.67 -28.00 -0.17
CA PHE A 641 -1.61 -27.46 -1.03
C PHE A 641 -1.65 -28.06 -2.42
N GLU A 642 -1.98 -29.34 -2.50
CA GLU A 642 -2.28 -30.05 -3.74
C GLU A 642 -3.49 -29.40 -4.43
N ASN A 643 -4.55 -29.08 -3.68
CA ASN A 643 -5.75 -28.39 -4.18
C ASN A 643 -5.50 -26.90 -4.54
N SER A 644 -4.44 -26.29 -3.98
CA SER A 644 -4.10 -24.87 -4.16
C SER A 644 -2.99 -24.61 -5.19
N LEU A 645 -2.43 -25.65 -5.81
CA LEU A 645 -1.24 -25.58 -6.66
C LEU A 645 -0.05 -24.87 -5.96
N VAL A 646 0.08 -25.13 -4.66
CA VAL A 646 1.21 -24.68 -3.84
C VAL A 646 2.26 -25.79 -3.88
N GLU A 647 3.31 -25.59 -4.67
CA GLU A 647 4.44 -26.52 -4.79
C GLU A 647 5.41 -26.38 -3.60
N ASP A 648 6.16 -27.45 -3.33
CA ASP A 648 7.15 -27.49 -2.24
C ASP A 648 8.30 -26.54 -2.54
N GLY A 649 8.35 -25.36 -1.93
CA GLY A 649 9.43 -24.39 -2.14
C GLY A 649 9.68 -23.56 -0.89
N PRO A 650 10.64 -22.62 -0.92
CA PRO A 650 10.90 -21.73 0.21
C PRO A 650 9.59 -21.06 0.66
N GLY A 651 9.32 -21.03 1.97
CA GLY A 651 8.11 -20.45 2.57
C GLY A 651 6.80 -21.24 2.42
N VAL A 652 6.87 -22.51 2.01
CA VAL A 652 5.78 -23.50 2.07
C VAL A 652 6.18 -24.61 3.04
N TYR A 653 5.32 -24.93 4.01
CA TYR A 653 5.67 -25.85 5.10
C TYR A 653 4.62 -26.95 5.29
N LYS A 654 5.03 -28.21 5.16
CA LYS A 654 4.16 -29.39 5.35
C LYS A 654 4.68 -30.22 6.52
N HIS A 655 3.92 -30.29 7.62
CA HIS A 655 4.29 -31.10 8.79
C HIS A 655 3.09 -31.83 9.36
N ASN A 656 3.30 -32.91 10.10
CA ASN A 656 2.22 -33.71 10.70
C ASN A 656 1.80 -33.23 12.10
N ASP A 657 2.58 -32.35 12.71
CA ASP A 657 2.37 -31.83 14.05
C ASP A 657 2.46 -30.28 14.08
N THR A 658 1.84 -29.69 15.09
CA THR A 658 1.77 -28.22 15.24
C THR A 658 3.11 -27.61 15.66
N SER A 659 3.99 -28.34 16.35
CA SER A 659 5.30 -27.80 16.80
C SER A 659 6.20 -27.54 15.60
N SER A 660 6.34 -28.51 14.71
CA SER A 660 7.14 -28.39 13.50
C SER A 660 6.60 -27.31 12.55
N VAL A 661 5.27 -27.18 12.43
CA VAL A 661 4.64 -26.05 11.72
C VAL A 661 5.04 -24.71 12.32
N VAL A 662 5.00 -24.58 13.65
CA VAL A 662 5.37 -23.33 14.33
C VAL A 662 6.83 -22.97 14.05
N ASP A 663 7.75 -23.93 14.16
CA ASP A 663 9.18 -23.66 13.97
C ASP A 663 9.50 -23.21 12.54
N SER A 664 8.96 -23.90 11.53
CA SER A 664 9.17 -23.47 10.13
C SER A 664 8.42 -22.18 9.79
N LEU A 665 7.21 -21.98 10.32
CA LEU A 665 6.45 -20.74 10.10
C LEU A 665 7.16 -19.52 10.70
N LYS A 666 7.84 -19.66 11.85
CA LYS A 666 8.67 -18.59 12.42
C LYS A 666 9.76 -18.14 11.44
N GLU A 667 10.46 -19.08 10.82
CA GLU A 667 11.49 -18.78 9.81
C GLU A 667 10.89 -18.09 8.57
N GLY A 668 9.73 -18.56 8.10
CA GLY A 668 9.02 -17.97 6.97
C GLY A 668 8.53 -16.55 7.24
N LEU A 669 7.99 -16.31 8.42
CA LEU A 669 7.54 -14.99 8.86
C LEU A 669 8.70 -14.00 8.96
N LYS A 670 9.91 -14.45 9.33
CA LYS A 670 11.12 -13.62 9.27
C LYS A 670 11.53 -13.25 7.84
N THR A 671 11.33 -14.14 6.87
CA THR A 671 11.73 -13.93 5.46
C THR A 671 10.73 -13.07 4.66
N PHE A 672 9.46 -13.00 5.10
CA PHE A 672 8.37 -12.12 4.65
C PHE A 672 7.91 -12.21 3.16
N LYS A 673 8.73 -12.59 2.16
CA LYS A 673 8.31 -12.76 0.74
C LYS A 673 9.11 -13.78 -0.09
N LEU A 674 8.44 -14.33 -1.13
CA LEU A 674 8.97 -15.34 -2.09
C LEU A 674 8.81 -14.89 -3.56
N THR A 675 9.69 -15.33 -4.48
CA THR A 675 9.92 -14.68 -5.80
C THR A 675 9.86 -15.57 -7.08
N ALA A 676 9.38 -16.83 -7.06
CA ALA A 676 9.87 -17.85 -8.03
C ALA A 676 9.08 -18.26 -9.33
N ALA A 677 7.87 -17.80 -9.70
CA ALA A 677 7.36 -18.00 -11.09
C ALA A 677 6.39 -16.95 -11.65
N ARG A 678 6.21 -16.95 -12.98
CA ARG A 678 5.57 -15.88 -13.77
C ARG A 678 4.46 -16.43 -14.69
N ILE A 679 3.38 -15.67 -14.81
CA ILE A 679 2.20 -15.96 -15.63
C ILE A 679 2.02 -14.81 -16.62
N LEU A 680 1.79 -15.11 -17.91
CA LEU A 680 1.54 -14.10 -18.94
C LEU A 680 0.10 -14.19 -19.43
N THR A 681 -0.62 -13.06 -19.31
CA THR A 681 -1.97 -12.89 -19.86
C THR A 681 -1.89 -12.00 -21.09
N TYR A 682 -2.38 -12.48 -22.23
CA TYR A 682 -2.45 -11.71 -23.47
C TYR A 682 -3.91 -11.38 -23.81
N GLY A 683 -4.20 -10.08 -23.86
CA GLY A 683 -5.45 -9.54 -24.38
C GLY A 683 -5.19 -8.84 -25.71
N TYR A 684 -6.09 -9.01 -26.67
CA TYR A 684 -6.11 -8.21 -27.90
C TYR A 684 -7.36 -7.35 -27.93
N ASP A 685 -7.27 -6.15 -28.51
CA ASP A 685 -8.41 -5.24 -28.61
C ASP A 685 -9.49 -5.83 -29.51
N ALA A 686 -10.56 -6.32 -28.88
CA ALA A 686 -11.83 -6.61 -29.52
C ALA A 686 -12.79 -5.40 -29.50
N TYR A 687 -12.36 -4.24 -28.98
CA TYR A 687 -13.21 -3.07 -28.73
C TYR A 687 -12.90 -1.91 -29.69
N GLY A 688 -13.93 -1.44 -30.40
CA GLY A 688 -13.95 -0.16 -31.10
C GLY A 688 -15.17 0.64 -30.67
N ALA A 689 -14.99 1.62 -29.78
CA ALA A 689 -16.03 2.62 -29.49
C ALA A 689 -15.48 3.90 -28.82
N LYS A 690 -14.89 4.80 -29.61
CA LYS A 690 -15.24 6.23 -29.64
C LYS A 690 -15.26 6.64 -31.11
N LEU A 691 -16.17 7.55 -31.48
CA LEU A 691 -16.27 8.03 -32.86
C LEU A 691 -14.89 8.44 -33.39
N SER A 692 -14.59 7.97 -34.61
CA SER A 692 -13.35 8.10 -35.41
C SER A 692 -12.31 6.97 -35.25
N VAL A 693 -12.10 6.27 -36.38
CA VAL A 693 -11.15 5.19 -36.71
C VAL A 693 -11.47 3.78 -36.14
N VAL A 694 -12.09 2.95 -36.99
CA VAL A 694 -12.30 1.50 -36.77
C VAL A 694 -11.01 0.75 -37.10
N SER A 695 -10.50 -0.06 -36.18
CA SER A 695 -9.37 -0.98 -36.40
C SER A 695 -9.76 -2.07 -37.41
N SER A 696 -8.92 -2.30 -38.42
CA SER A 696 -9.11 -3.27 -39.52
C SER A 696 -8.25 -4.53 -39.39
N ASN A 697 -7.80 -4.87 -38.18
CA ASN A 697 -6.83 -5.96 -37.97
C ASN A 697 -7.39 -7.33 -38.35
N ARG A 698 -6.62 -8.10 -39.12
CA ARG A 698 -6.87 -9.50 -39.51
C ARG A 698 -6.33 -10.45 -38.43
N LEU A 699 -6.72 -11.73 -38.49
CA LEU A 699 -6.22 -12.77 -37.57
C LEU A 699 -4.67 -12.82 -37.52
N ILE A 700 -4.03 -12.67 -38.69
CA ILE A 700 -2.57 -12.70 -38.82
C ILE A 700 -1.88 -11.52 -38.12
N ASP A 701 -2.54 -10.35 -38.04
CA ASP A 701 -2.01 -9.18 -37.34
C ASP A 701 -2.01 -9.42 -35.82
N HIS A 702 -3.10 -10.00 -35.29
CA HIS A 702 -3.17 -10.39 -33.88
C HIS A 702 -2.14 -11.47 -33.51
N ALA A 703 -1.91 -12.43 -34.42
CA ALA A 703 -0.92 -13.49 -34.22
C ALA A 703 0.52 -12.97 -34.24
N THR A 704 0.80 -12.01 -35.14
CA THR A 704 2.11 -11.35 -35.25
C THR A 704 2.39 -10.52 -34.00
N ASN A 705 1.39 -9.78 -33.50
CA ASN A 705 1.51 -9.02 -32.25
C ASN A 705 1.75 -9.94 -31.06
N LEU A 706 0.97 -11.03 -30.93
CA LEU A 706 1.19 -12.04 -29.87
C LEU A 706 2.62 -12.58 -29.92
N LEU A 707 3.14 -12.89 -31.11
CA LEU A 707 4.47 -13.46 -31.27
C LEU A 707 5.58 -12.46 -30.89
N ASN A 708 5.45 -11.20 -31.33
CA ASN A 708 6.38 -10.12 -31.01
C ASN A 708 6.38 -9.82 -29.50
N ASP A 709 5.21 -9.73 -28.89
CA ASP A 709 5.05 -9.43 -27.47
C ASP A 709 5.62 -10.56 -26.60
N LEU A 710 5.33 -11.82 -26.94
CA LEU A 710 5.93 -12.96 -26.25
C LEU A 710 7.46 -12.95 -26.34
N THR A 711 8.00 -12.66 -27.51
CA THR A 711 9.45 -12.71 -27.73
C THR A 711 10.16 -11.59 -26.98
N THR A 712 9.59 -10.39 -26.97
CA THR A 712 10.11 -9.23 -26.23
C THR A 712 10.07 -9.49 -24.72
N GLU A 713 8.95 -9.98 -24.18
CA GLU A 713 8.82 -10.30 -22.75
C GLU A 713 9.77 -11.41 -22.31
N ARG A 714 9.95 -12.45 -23.13
CA ARG A 714 10.85 -13.56 -22.82
C ARG A 714 12.32 -13.17 -22.93
N SER A 715 12.68 -12.35 -23.91
CA SER A 715 14.05 -11.84 -24.06
C SER A 715 14.43 -10.91 -22.91
N SER A 716 13.56 -9.95 -22.59
CA SER A 716 13.80 -8.98 -21.51
C SER A 716 13.84 -9.62 -20.10
N ALA A 717 13.27 -10.82 -19.94
CA ALA A 717 13.29 -11.57 -18.69
C ALA A 717 14.39 -12.65 -18.62
N GLY A 718 15.30 -12.71 -19.59
CA GLY A 718 16.32 -13.78 -19.66
C GLY A 718 15.72 -15.18 -19.76
N ALA A 719 14.51 -15.29 -20.33
CA ALA A 719 13.68 -16.48 -20.34
C ALA A 719 13.45 -17.05 -21.75
N ALA A 720 14.30 -16.70 -22.71
CA ALA A 720 14.12 -17.03 -24.13
C ALA A 720 14.01 -18.54 -24.41
N SER A 721 14.62 -19.41 -23.59
CA SER A 721 14.60 -20.87 -23.72
C SER A 721 13.57 -21.60 -22.84
N ARG A 722 12.81 -20.86 -22.01
CA ARG A 722 11.88 -21.46 -21.04
C ARG A 722 10.68 -22.12 -21.75
N PRO A 723 10.26 -23.34 -21.41
CA PRO A 723 9.07 -23.95 -22.01
C PRO A 723 7.84 -23.03 -22.00
N LEU A 724 7.01 -23.11 -23.04
CA LEU A 724 5.76 -22.38 -23.19
C LEU A 724 4.58 -23.34 -23.35
N ILE A 725 3.48 -23.07 -22.65
CA ILE A 725 2.20 -23.73 -22.91
C ILE A 725 1.13 -22.67 -23.17
N PHE A 726 0.46 -22.75 -24.32
CA PHE A 726 -0.66 -21.86 -24.63
C PHE A 726 -1.98 -22.43 -24.09
N VAL A 727 -2.80 -21.61 -23.43
CA VAL A 727 -4.21 -21.91 -23.15
C VAL A 727 -5.02 -20.82 -23.83
N ALA A 728 -5.94 -21.19 -24.70
CA ALA A 728 -6.59 -20.21 -25.56
C ALA A 728 -8.09 -20.49 -25.65
N HIS A 729 -8.90 -19.43 -25.51
CA HIS A 729 -10.36 -19.53 -25.56
C HIS A 729 -10.91 -18.89 -26.84
N SER A 730 -11.90 -19.55 -27.44
CA SER A 730 -12.63 -19.06 -28.61
C SER A 730 -11.69 -18.57 -29.73
N LEU A 731 -11.90 -17.38 -30.28
CA LEU A 731 -11.05 -16.78 -31.32
C LEU A 731 -9.55 -16.71 -30.93
N GLY A 732 -9.24 -16.62 -29.63
CA GLY A 732 -7.86 -16.63 -29.15
C GLY A 732 -7.11 -17.92 -29.54
N GLY A 733 -7.80 -19.04 -29.68
CA GLY A 733 -7.19 -20.28 -30.15
C GLY A 733 -6.73 -20.20 -31.61
N LEU A 734 -7.47 -19.49 -32.47
CA LEU A 734 -7.07 -19.27 -33.86
C LEU A 734 -5.85 -18.35 -33.95
N VAL A 735 -5.80 -17.32 -33.10
CA VAL A 735 -4.64 -16.42 -32.98
C VAL A 735 -3.40 -17.19 -32.52
N CYS A 736 -3.53 -18.07 -31.51
CA CYS A 736 -2.42 -18.94 -31.07
C CYS A 736 -1.94 -19.88 -32.18
N LYS A 737 -2.86 -20.51 -32.92
CA LYS A 737 -2.50 -21.40 -34.03
C LYS A 737 -1.67 -20.65 -35.07
N GLU A 738 -2.12 -19.48 -35.48
CA GLU A 738 -1.41 -18.67 -36.46
C GLU A 738 -0.06 -18.21 -35.90
N ALA A 739 0.02 -17.78 -34.64
CA ALA A 739 1.29 -17.33 -34.03
C ALA A 739 2.33 -18.46 -33.94
N ILE A 740 1.91 -19.67 -33.57
CA ILE A 740 2.79 -20.85 -33.54
C ILE A 740 3.29 -21.17 -34.96
N LEU A 741 2.41 -21.14 -35.96
CA LEU A 741 2.79 -21.39 -37.36
C LEU A 741 3.73 -20.31 -37.93
N LEU A 742 3.48 -19.03 -37.62
CA LEU A 742 4.34 -17.91 -38.01
C LEU A 742 5.73 -18.04 -37.38
N SER A 743 5.82 -18.46 -36.12
CA SER A 743 7.10 -18.64 -35.43
C SER A 743 7.96 -19.74 -36.05
N ARG A 744 7.35 -20.83 -36.54
CA ARG A 744 8.04 -22.05 -36.99
C ARG A 744 9.19 -21.83 -37.96
N ASN A 745 8.94 -21.05 -39.01
CA ASN A 745 9.90 -20.81 -40.09
C ASN A 745 10.26 -19.32 -40.17
N HIS A 746 10.14 -18.58 -39.07
CA HIS A 746 10.41 -17.15 -39.09
C HIS A 746 11.88 -16.88 -39.43
N PRO A 747 12.20 -15.95 -40.36
CA PRO A 747 13.58 -15.64 -40.73
C PRO A 747 14.42 -15.17 -39.54
N GLU A 748 13.80 -14.47 -38.60
CA GLU A 748 14.45 -13.96 -37.40
C GLU A 748 14.51 -15.01 -36.28
N ALA A 749 15.72 -15.25 -35.77
CA ALA A 749 15.99 -16.32 -34.79
C ALA A 749 15.22 -16.16 -33.47
N HIS A 750 14.98 -14.92 -33.02
CA HIS A 750 14.28 -14.67 -31.75
C HIS A 750 12.79 -15.05 -31.84
N LEU A 751 12.11 -14.73 -32.95
CA LEU A 751 10.73 -15.13 -33.20
C LEU A 751 10.62 -16.64 -33.45
N ARG A 752 11.64 -17.23 -34.08
CA ARG A 752 11.73 -18.69 -34.24
C ARG A 752 11.89 -19.43 -32.92
N GLY A 753 12.61 -18.86 -31.96
CA GLY A 753 12.81 -19.43 -30.63
C GLY A 753 11.51 -19.61 -29.82
N ILE A 754 10.43 -18.88 -30.17
CA ILE A 754 9.10 -19.14 -29.62
C ILE A 754 8.64 -20.52 -30.04
N PHE A 755 8.72 -20.87 -31.33
CA PHE A 755 8.35 -22.19 -31.81
C PHE A 755 9.06 -23.27 -31.03
N ASP A 756 10.37 -23.16 -30.83
CA ASP A 756 11.20 -24.14 -30.11
C ASP A 756 10.81 -24.29 -28.63
N SER A 757 10.30 -23.22 -28.04
CA SER A 757 9.91 -23.18 -26.63
C SER A 757 8.52 -23.76 -26.38
N VAL A 758 7.62 -23.78 -27.37
CA VAL A 758 6.25 -24.29 -27.18
C VAL A 758 6.24 -25.80 -26.98
N ARG A 759 5.65 -26.24 -25.86
CA ARG A 759 5.45 -27.65 -25.49
C ARG A 759 4.02 -28.13 -25.65
N GLY A 760 3.06 -27.21 -25.74
CA GLY A 760 1.69 -27.57 -26.07
C GLY A 760 0.73 -26.40 -26.15
N VAL A 761 -0.49 -26.71 -26.60
CA VAL A 761 -1.61 -25.76 -26.65
C VAL A 761 -2.91 -26.44 -26.21
N ILE A 762 -3.67 -25.74 -25.38
CA ILE A 762 -5.01 -26.13 -24.95
C ILE A 762 -6.02 -25.17 -25.57
N PHE A 763 -6.93 -25.72 -26.36
CA PHE A 763 -8.01 -25.00 -27.00
C PHE A 763 -9.30 -25.15 -26.20
N MET A 764 -9.89 -24.04 -25.79
CA MET A 764 -11.15 -23.98 -25.05
C MET A 764 -12.23 -23.39 -25.96
N GLY A 765 -13.11 -24.24 -26.52
CA GLY A 765 -14.18 -23.81 -27.42
C GLY A 765 -13.67 -23.07 -28.68
N THR A 766 -12.49 -23.42 -29.19
CA THR A 766 -11.93 -22.74 -30.36
C THR A 766 -12.64 -23.22 -31.63
N PRO A 767 -13.24 -22.34 -32.46
CA PRO A 767 -13.98 -22.73 -33.67
C PRO A 767 -13.03 -23.09 -34.82
N HIS A 768 -12.44 -24.28 -34.79
CA HIS A 768 -11.45 -24.71 -35.78
C HIS A 768 -12.01 -24.85 -37.19
N LYS A 769 -13.28 -25.23 -37.35
CA LYS A 769 -13.98 -25.39 -38.65
C LYS A 769 -15.04 -24.30 -38.89
N GLY A 770 -15.01 -23.21 -38.12
CA GLY A 770 -15.99 -22.14 -38.17
C GLY A 770 -17.28 -22.48 -37.42
N SER A 771 -18.28 -21.61 -37.49
CA SER A 771 -19.56 -21.76 -36.79
C SER A 771 -20.71 -21.42 -37.74
N TRP A 772 -21.89 -22.03 -37.56
CA TRP A 772 -22.99 -21.91 -38.52
C TRP A 772 -23.44 -20.45 -38.69
N MET A 773 -23.52 -20.03 -39.96
CA MET A 773 -23.61 -18.62 -40.36
C MET A 773 -24.97 -17.94 -40.09
N ALA A 774 -26.00 -18.69 -39.67
CA ALA A 774 -27.36 -18.13 -39.52
C ALA A 774 -27.66 -17.53 -38.14
N ASP A 775 -26.87 -17.83 -37.10
CA ASP A 775 -27.22 -17.46 -35.72
C ASP A 775 -26.27 -16.47 -35.04
N TRP A 776 -25.04 -16.24 -35.53
CA TRP A 776 -24.14 -15.22 -34.95
C TRP A 776 -24.70 -13.79 -35.01
N ALA A 777 -25.50 -13.48 -36.04
CA ALA A 777 -26.22 -12.21 -36.13
C ALA A 777 -27.35 -12.04 -35.10
N LYS A 778 -27.79 -13.13 -34.46
CA LYS A 778 -28.85 -13.16 -33.45
C LYS A 778 -28.30 -13.24 -32.02
N ILE A 779 -26.99 -13.43 -31.84
CA ILE A 779 -26.36 -13.51 -30.53
C ILE A 779 -26.32 -12.13 -29.88
N PRO A 780 -26.97 -11.90 -28.72
CA PRO A 780 -26.83 -10.65 -27.99
C PRO A 780 -25.36 -10.40 -27.67
N ILE A 781 -24.84 -9.20 -27.97
CA ILE A 781 -23.43 -8.79 -27.77
C ILE A 781 -22.91 -9.13 -26.35
N SER A 782 -23.79 -9.12 -25.35
CA SER A 782 -23.50 -9.50 -23.97
C SER A 782 -23.24 -11.01 -23.75
N ALA A 783 -23.80 -11.88 -24.58
CA ALA A 783 -23.70 -13.34 -24.48
C ALA A 783 -22.31 -13.87 -24.89
N LEU A 784 -21.64 -13.22 -25.84
CA LEU A 784 -20.28 -13.59 -26.27
C LEU A 784 -19.19 -13.03 -25.34
N GLY A 785 -19.57 -12.28 -24.32
CA GLY A 785 -18.64 -11.49 -23.50
C GLY A 785 -17.96 -10.33 -24.25
N LEU A 786 -18.09 -10.24 -25.57
CA LEU A 786 -17.60 -9.15 -26.40
C LEU A 786 -18.46 -7.90 -26.18
N VAL A 787 -18.10 -6.98 -25.27
CA VAL A 787 -18.76 -5.67 -25.27
C VAL A 787 -18.26 -4.89 -26.51
N LYS A 788 -19.20 -4.43 -27.35
CA LYS A 788 -19.00 -3.59 -28.56
C LYS A 788 -17.77 -3.91 -29.45
N SER A 789 -17.93 -4.85 -30.38
CA SER A 789 -17.06 -4.95 -31.56
C SER A 789 -17.84 -4.67 -32.85
N THR A 790 -17.29 -3.86 -33.75
CA THR A 790 -17.76 -3.66 -35.13
C THR A 790 -16.62 -4.03 -36.09
N ASN A 791 -15.96 -5.18 -35.88
CA ASN A 791 -14.89 -5.64 -36.78
C ASN A 791 -15.41 -6.78 -37.67
N GLY A 792 -15.97 -6.42 -38.83
CA GLY A 792 -16.63 -7.36 -39.75
C GLY A 792 -15.71 -8.44 -40.34
N PHE A 793 -14.39 -8.19 -40.42
CA PHE A 793 -13.42 -9.13 -40.99
C PHE A 793 -13.14 -10.35 -40.10
N LEU A 794 -13.07 -10.18 -38.78
CA LEU A 794 -12.87 -11.30 -37.84
C LEU A 794 -14.10 -12.20 -37.77
N LEU A 795 -15.30 -11.63 -37.89
CA LEU A 795 -16.55 -12.38 -38.00
C LEU A 795 -16.64 -13.14 -39.33
N ASP A 796 -16.07 -12.61 -40.41
CA ASP A 796 -16.02 -13.27 -41.73
C ASP A 796 -15.11 -14.51 -41.76
N VAL A 797 -14.03 -14.51 -40.98
CA VAL A 797 -13.12 -15.67 -40.81
C VAL A 797 -13.80 -16.84 -40.08
N LEU A 798 -14.79 -16.57 -39.24
CA LEU A 798 -15.50 -17.59 -38.45
C LEU A 798 -16.63 -18.31 -39.21
N LYS A 799 -16.86 -17.95 -40.49
CA LYS A 799 -17.84 -18.60 -41.36
C LYS A 799 -17.42 -20.03 -41.70
N SER A 800 -18.41 -20.92 -41.79
CA SER A 800 -18.25 -22.38 -41.94
C SER A 800 -17.49 -22.81 -43.21
N ASP A 801 -17.36 -21.91 -44.20
CA ASP A 801 -16.74 -22.17 -45.51
C ASP A 801 -15.57 -21.21 -45.81
N ASN A 802 -14.90 -20.70 -44.78
CA ASN A 802 -13.78 -19.78 -44.97
C ASN A 802 -12.48 -20.51 -45.37
N GLN A 803 -12.02 -20.29 -46.60
CA GLN A 803 -10.79 -20.90 -47.14
C GLN A 803 -9.53 -20.64 -46.30
N TYR A 804 -9.46 -19.49 -45.60
CA TYR A 804 -8.32 -19.16 -44.74
C TYR A 804 -8.36 -19.98 -43.44
N LEU A 805 -9.53 -20.23 -42.87
CA LEU A 805 -9.68 -21.07 -41.68
C LEU A 805 -9.36 -22.55 -41.99
N GLU A 806 -9.81 -23.04 -43.15
CA GLU A 806 -9.46 -24.38 -43.64
C GLU A 806 -7.94 -24.51 -43.86
N SER A 807 -7.31 -23.52 -44.51
CA SER A 807 -5.86 -23.47 -44.69
C SER A 807 -5.10 -23.45 -43.35
N LEU A 808 -5.54 -22.64 -42.39
CA LEU A 808 -4.94 -22.57 -41.04
C LEU A 808 -4.99 -23.94 -40.35
N GLN A 809 -6.12 -24.64 -40.43
CA GLN A 809 -6.28 -25.96 -39.86
C GLN A 809 -5.35 -27.00 -40.52
N VAL A 810 -5.31 -27.04 -41.85
CA VAL A 810 -4.44 -27.97 -42.60
C VAL A 810 -2.96 -27.74 -42.28
N ARG A 811 -2.51 -26.47 -42.25
CA ARG A 811 -1.13 -26.13 -41.89
C ARG A 811 -0.79 -26.54 -40.45
N PHE A 812 -1.69 -26.29 -39.50
CA PHE A 812 -1.49 -26.67 -38.10
C PHE A 812 -1.38 -28.19 -37.96
N TRP A 813 -2.24 -28.96 -38.65
CA TRP A 813 -2.17 -30.42 -38.68
C TRP A 813 -0.89 -30.97 -39.32
N SER A 814 -0.44 -30.38 -40.44
CA SER A 814 0.83 -30.79 -41.04
C SER A 814 1.99 -30.58 -40.06
N MET A 815 2.05 -29.41 -39.43
CA MET A 815 3.06 -29.08 -38.43
C MET A 815 3.07 -30.06 -37.25
N THR A 816 1.92 -30.35 -36.66
CA THR A 816 1.87 -31.24 -35.51
C THR A 816 2.19 -32.70 -35.87
N ARG A 817 1.84 -33.14 -37.09
CA ARG A 817 2.26 -34.46 -37.60
C ARG A 817 3.78 -34.53 -37.79
N GLU A 818 4.37 -33.50 -38.40
CA GLU A 818 5.82 -33.39 -38.58
C GLU A 818 6.58 -33.36 -37.25
N LEU A 819 6.07 -32.65 -36.23
CA LEU A 819 6.65 -32.64 -34.89
C LEU A 819 6.62 -34.04 -34.24
N ARG A 820 5.52 -34.78 -34.43
CA ARG A 820 5.36 -36.16 -33.93
C ARG A 820 6.31 -37.12 -34.64
N GLU A 821 6.43 -37.04 -35.97
CA GLU A 821 7.37 -37.83 -36.77
C GLU A 821 8.83 -37.52 -36.41
N ALA A 822 9.14 -36.27 -36.06
CA ALA A 822 10.45 -35.83 -35.58
C ALA A 822 10.72 -36.15 -34.10
N GLY A 823 9.79 -36.81 -33.38
CA GLY A 823 9.95 -37.17 -31.96
C GLY A 823 9.92 -35.99 -30.98
N ARG A 824 9.47 -34.80 -31.40
CA ARG A 824 9.31 -33.62 -30.51
C ARG A 824 7.94 -33.65 -29.85
N ALA A 825 7.93 -33.74 -28.52
CA ALA A 825 6.71 -33.67 -27.71
C ALA A 825 6.02 -32.30 -27.89
N PHE A 826 4.83 -32.31 -28.50
CA PHE A 826 3.95 -31.17 -28.66
C PHE A 826 2.51 -31.62 -28.41
N GLU A 827 1.98 -31.24 -27.26
CA GLU A 827 0.66 -31.68 -26.80
C GLU A 827 -0.44 -30.72 -27.27
N VAL A 828 -1.54 -31.28 -27.76
CA VAL A 828 -2.73 -30.52 -28.13
C VAL A 828 -3.94 -31.14 -27.47
N THR A 829 -4.67 -30.32 -26.72
CA THR A 829 -5.91 -30.73 -26.06
C THR A 829 -7.02 -29.77 -26.42
N CYS A 830 -8.20 -30.31 -26.75
CA CYS A 830 -9.38 -29.53 -27.09
C CYS A 830 -10.47 -29.69 -26.02
N PHE A 831 -11.14 -28.61 -25.67
CA PHE A 831 -12.33 -28.61 -24.81
C PHE A 831 -13.52 -28.04 -25.57
N PHE A 832 -14.69 -28.65 -25.40
CA PHE A 832 -15.96 -28.19 -25.99
C PHE A 832 -17.04 -28.01 -24.91
N GLU A 833 -17.98 -27.10 -25.17
CA GLU A 833 -19.11 -26.80 -24.27
C GLU A 833 -20.17 -27.92 -24.29
N GLU A 834 -20.84 -28.18 -23.16
CA GLU A 834 -21.96 -29.13 -23.09
C GLU A 834 -23.33 -28.44 -22.96
N LEU A 835 -23.36 -27.22 -22.42
CA LEU A 835 -24.62 -26.52 -22.14
C LEU A 835 -24.86 -25.40 -23.15
N PRO A 836 -26.05 -25.33 -23.79
CA PRO A 836 -26.36 -24.22 -24.67
C PRO A 836 -26.53 -22.92 -23.87
N MET A 837 -26.26 -21.79 -24.50
CA MET A 837 -26.62 -20.49 -23.96
C MET A 837 -28.13 -20.26 -24.04
N SER A 838 -28.74 -19.70 -22.98
CA SER A 838 -30.20 -19.61 -22.76
C SER A 838 -31.05 -18.93 -23.84
N VAL A 839 -30.43 -18.35 -24.88
CA VAL A 839 -31.08 -17.64 -26.01
C VAL A 839 -30.49 -18.05 -27.38
N VAL A 840 -29.29 -18.62 -27.40
CA VAL A 840 -28.43 -18.70 -28.59
C VAL A 840 -28.19 -20.14 -29.05
N GLY A 841 -28.40 -21.13 -28.16
CA GLY A 841 -27.97 -22.50 -28.44
C GLY A 841 -26.47 -22.68 -28.19
N GLU A 842 -25.89 -23.70 -28.82
CA GLU A 842 -24.44 -23.97 -28.81
C GLU A 842 -23.71 -22.94 -29.69
N VAL A 843 -22.65 -22.31 -29.18
CA VAL A 843 -21.91 -21.25 -29.87
C VAL A 843 -20.86 -21.86 -30.82
N VAL A 844 -20.19 -22.93 -30.40
CA VAL A 844 -19.23 -23.68 -31.21
C VAL A 844 -19.55 -25.17 -31.11
N SER A 845 -19.99 -25.78 -32.22
CA SER A 845 -20.30 -27.21 -32.22
C SER A 845 -19.09 -28.06 -31.81
N LYS A 846 -19.32 -29.19 -31.14
CA LYS A 846 -18.27 -30.16 -30.82
C LYS A 846 -17.35 -30.49 -32.01
N GLU A 847 -17.90 -30.66 -33.21
CA GLU A 847 -17.12 -30.97 -34.42
C GLU A 847 -16.19 -29.83 -34.83
N SER A 848 -16.56 -28.59 -34.52
CA SER A 848 -15.73 -27.41 -34.78
C SER A 848 -14.78 -27.09 -33.63
N ALA A 849 -15.16 -27.41 -32.39
CA ALA A 849 -14.33 -27.23 -31.19
C ALA A 849 -13.22 -28.28 -31.03
N THR A 850 -13.19 -29.32 -31.86
CA THR A 850 -12.27 -30.46 -31.73
C THR A 850 -11.41 -30.68 -32.97
N LEU A 851 -10.24 -31.29 -32.77
CA LEU A 851 -9.33 -31.71 -33.84
C LEU A 851 -9.22 -33.23 -33.86
N GLU A 852 -9.37 -33.83 -35.03
CA GLU A 852 -9.22 -35.27 -35.22
C GLU A 852 -7.80 -35.73 -34.83
N GLY A 853 -7.71 -36.84 -34.10
CA GLY A 853 -6.44 -37.41 -33.63
C GLY A 853 -5.85 -36.78 -32.36
N TYR A 854 -6.58 -35.90 -31.67
CA TYR A 854 -6.18 -35.27 -30.40
C TYR A 854 -7.21 -35.47 -29.28
N SER A 855 -6.75 -35.41 -28.04
CA SER A 855 -7.61 -35.52 -26.87
C SER A 855 -8.65 -34.40 -26.87
N SER A 856 -9.92 -34.76 -26.74
CA SER A 856 -11.02 -33.81 -26.60
C SER A 856 -11.87 -34.13 -25.39
N PHE A 857 -12.21 -33.10 -24.63
CA PHE A 857 -12.96 -33.22 -23.39
C PHE A 857 -14.13 -32.25 -23.38
N SER A 858 -15.24 -32.69 -22.79
CA SER A 858 -16.38 -31.83 -22.57
C SER A 858 -16.24 -31.03 -21.28
N ILE A 859 -16.83 -29.83 -21.23
CA ILE A 859 -16.98 -29.03 -20.01
C ILE A 859 -18.46 -28.75 -19.81
N HIS A 860 -18.99 -29.10 -18.63
CA HIS A 860 -20.39 -28.88 -18.26
C HIS A 860 -20.70 -27.40 -17.98
N ALA A 861 -20.53 -26.56 -18.99
CA ALA A 861 -20.76 -25.13 -18.99
C ALA A 861 -21.13 -24.68 -20.41
N ASN A 862 -21.67 -23.46 -20.54
CA ASN A 862 -21.81 -22.80 -21.82
C ASN A 862 -20.47 -22.17 -22.28
N HIS A 863 -20.39 -21.73 -23.53
CA HIS A 863 -19.17 -21.20 -24.16
C HIS A 863 -18.49 -20.07 -23.37
N SER A 864 -19.28 -19.22 -22.72
CA SER A 864 -18.76 -18.10 -21.92
C SER A 864 -18.26 -18.53 -20.54
N ASP A 865 -18.85 -19.59 -19.99
CA ASP A 865 -18.58 -20.08 -18.66
C ASP A 865 -17.61 -21.28 -18.64
N MET A 866 -17.30 -21.89 -19.79
CA MET A 866 -16.34 -23.01 -19.90
C MET A 866 -14.90 -22.66 -19.51
N VAL A 867 -14.60 -21.37 -19.36
CA VAL A 867 -13.33 -20.83 -18.85
C VAL A 867 -13.49 -20.15 -17.49
N ARG A 868 -14.68 -20.25 -16.88
CA ARG A 868 -15.06 -19.62 -15.61
C ARG A 868 -15.52 -20.68 -14.64
N PHE A 869 -14.55 -21.44 -14.15
CA PHE A 869 -14.80 -22.45 -13.13
C PHE A 869 -15.10 -21.76 -11.79
N ALA A 870 -16.24 -22.08 -11.18
CA ALA A 870 -16.60 -21.56 -9.86
C ALA A 870 -15.78 -22.24 -8.74
N SER A 871 -15.20 -23.42 -9.02
CA SER A 871 -14.30 -24.13 -8.11
C SER A 871 -13.31 -25.05 -8.84
N ALA A 872 -12.23 -25.43 -8.16
CA ALA A 872 -11.30 -26.44 -8.65
C ALA A 872 -11.88 -27.87 -8.61
N GLU A 873 -13.01 -28.05 -7.93
CA GLU A 873 -13.71 -29.33 -7.86
C GLU A 873 -14.54 -29.63 -9.10
N GLU A 874 -14.85 -28.61 -9.90
CA GLU A 874 -15.56 -28.77 -11.15
C GLU A 874 -14.81 -29.72 -12.08
N ASN A 875 -15.52 -30.70 -12.61
CA ASN A 875 -14.95 -31.69 -13.52
C ASN A 875 -14.25 -31.04 -14.73
N GLY A 876 -14.77 -29.90 -15.22
CA GLY A 876 -14.14 -29.13 -16.27
C GLY A 876 -12.77 -28.58 -15.89
N PHE A 877 -12.63 -28.04 -14.67
CA PHE A 877 -11.35 -27.53 -14.16
C PHE A 877 -10.34 -28.66 -13.94
N LYS A 878 -10.77 -29.78 -13.31
CA LYS A 878 -9.91 -30.95 -13.09
C LYS A 878 -9.34 -31.51 -14.39
N ARG A 879 -10.19 -31.62 -15.42
CA ARG A 879 -9.77 -32.06 -16.76
C ARG A 879 -8.78 -31.08 -17.38
N LEU A 880 -9.06 -29.77 -17.32
CA LEU A 880 -8.14 -28.74 -17.82
C LEU A 880 -6.76 -28.80 -17.15
N VAL A 881 -6.72 -28.91 -15.82
CA VAL A 881 -5.47 -28.99 -15.07
C VAL A 881 -4.72 -30.29 -15.34
N GLY A 882 -5.41 -31.43 -15.42
CA GLY A 882 -4.77 -32.70 -15.77
C GLY A 882 -4.08 -32.67 -17.13
N GLU A 883 -4.64 -31.91 -18.08
CA GLU A 883 -4.08 -31.75 -19.41
C GLU A 883 -2.97 -30.69 -19.47
N LEU A 884 -2.98 -29.71 -18.56
CA LEU A 884 -1.88 -28.73 -18.39
C LEU A 884 -0.60 -29.34 -17.83
N THR A 885 -0.71 -30.36 -16.97
CA THR A 885 0.45 -30.98 -16.30
C THR A 885 1.11 -32.07 -17.15
N ARG A 886 0.41 -32.62 -18.15
CA ARG A 886 0.88 -33.69 -19.03
C ARG A 886 2.10 -33.33 -19.90
N PRO A 887 2.16 -32.17 -20.59
CA PRO A 887 3.29 -31.77 -21.44
C PRO A 887 4.56 -31.49 -20.63
N VAL A 888 4.37 -31.10 -19.37
CA VAL A 888 5.43 -30.77 -18.42
C VAL A 888 6.15 -32.03 -17.96
N GLY A 889 5.42 -33.10 -17.62
CA GLY A 889 5.99 -34.35 -17.10
C GLY A 889 6.91 -35.11 -18.06
N ALA A 890 6.71 -35.00 -19.38
CA ALA A 890 7.51 -35.73 -20.36
C ALA A 890 8.91 -35.12 -20.62
N SER A 891 9.13 -33.84 -20.30
CA SER A 891 10.39 -33.13 -20.61
C SER A 891 11.42 -33.16 -19.46
N PHE A 892 11.08 -33.71 -18.29
CA PHE A 892 11.93 -33.67 -17.09
C PHE A 892 12.97 -34.80 -16.99
N ASN A 893 12.98 -35.78 -17.88
CA ASN A 893 13.96 -36.88 -17.80
C ASN A 893 15.37 -36.56 -18.32
N ASN A 894 15.63 -35.38 -18.92
CA ASN A 894 16.91 -35.09 -19.57
C ASN A 894 17.67 -33.82 -19.09
N TYR A 895 17.17 -33.08 -18.10
CA TYR A 895 17.91 -31.92 -17.55
C TYR A 895 17.81 -31.89 -16.02
N GLY A 896 18.97 -31.90 -15.36
CA GLY A 896 19.10 -31.97 -13.91
C GLY A 896 18.48 -30.79 -13.16
N THR A 897 17.85 -31.13 -12.02
CA THR A 897 17.52 -30.32 -10.85
C THR A 897 16.91 -28.92 -11.04
N GLY A 898 15.63 -28.81 -10.68
CA GLY A 898 15.08 -27.69 -9.92
C GLY A 898 14.49 -26.53 -10.72
N SER A 899 13.21 -26.59 -11.07
CA SER A 899 12.34 -25.41 -11.14
C SER A 899 10.86 -25.79 -11.20
N GLN A 900 10.09 -25.00 -10.47
CA GLN A 900 8.69 -25.19 -10.03
C GLN A 900 7.72 -24.41 -10.92
N PHE A 901 6.58 -25.01 -11.25
CA PHE A 901 5.51 -24.40 -12.04
C PHE A 901 4.52 -23.71 -11.10
N THR A 902 4.55 -22.38 -10.99
CA THR A 902 3.53 -21.66 -10.20
C THR A 902 2.38 -21.17 -11.09
N ASN A 903 1.19 -21.74 -10.93
CA ASN A 903 0.04 -21.55 -11.84
C ASN A 903 -0.69 -20.19 -11.72
N ILE A 904 -1.31 -19.83 -12.85
CA ILE A 904 -2.15 -18.70 -13.28
C ILE A 904 -3.27 -18.38 -12.29
N ASN A 905 -3.34 -17.14 -11.80
CA ASN A 905 -4.51 -16.64 -11.09
C ASN A 905 -4.74 -15.14 -11.37
N GLY A 906 -4.92 -14.84 -12.66
CA GLY A 906 -5.26 -13.53 -13.20
C GLY A 906 -6.57 -13.56 -14.02
N ALA A 907 -7.53 -14.41 -13.68
CA ALA A 907 -8.84 -14.41 -14.35
C ALA A 907 -9.88 -13.68 -13.49
N GLN A 908 -9.98 -12.36 -13.67
CA GLN A 908 -11.26 -11.67 -13.59
C GLN A 908 -11.15 -10.33 -14.34
N TYR A 909 -11.96 -10.23 -15.39
CA TYR A 909 -12.18 -9.11 -16.31
C TYR A 909 -11.17 -8.95 -17.46
N ASN A 910 -11.27 -9.86 -18.44
CA ASN A 910 -11.44 -9.50 -19.85
C ASN A 910 -12.06 -10.70 -20.59
N ASN A 911 -13.13 -10.47 -21.31
CA ASN A 911 -13.99 -11.50 -21.91
C ASN A 911 -13.45 -12.12 -23.22
N THR A 912 -12.16 -11.95 -23.52
CA THR A 912 -11.47 -12.55 -24.67
C THR A 912 -9.98 -12.59 -24.35
N GLY A 913 -9.37 -13.76 -24.18
CA GLY A 913 -7.98 -13.84 -23.75
C GLY A 913 -7.24 -15.14 -24.11
N ILE A 914 -5.95 -14.97 -24.37
CA ILE A 914 -4.94 -16.02 -24.58
C ILE A 914 -4.04 -16.02 -23.34
N TRP A 915 -3.68 -17.20 -22.85
CA TRP A 915 -2.78 -17.38 -21.72
C TRP A 915 -1.53 -18.10 -22.21
N ALA A 916 -0.34 -17.62 -21.83
CA ALA A 916 0.92 -18.32 -22.05
C ALA A 916 1.56 -18.58 -20.68
N LEU A 917 1.75 -19.86 -20.36
CA LEU A 917 2.48 -20.37 -19.20
C LEU A 917 3.97 -20.44 -19.48
#